data_AF-A0A258W0K3-F1
#
_entry.id   AF-A0A258W0K3-F1
#
_cell.length_a   1.000
_cell.length_b   1.000
_cell.length_c   1.000
_cell.angle_alpha   90.00
_cell.angle_beta   90.00
_cell.angle_gamma   90.00
#
_symmetry.space_group_name_H-M   'P 1'
#
loop_
_entity.id
_entity.type
_entity.pdbx_description
1 polymer ?
#
loop_
_entity_poly.entity_id
_entity_poly.type
_entity_poly.pdbx_seq_one_letter_code
_entity_poly.pdbx_strand_id
1 'polypeptide(L)'
;MDLQPDMENDREFAKLLQQASQFELQWKGSIPSSEVHEVIQGLLDMAEKTKNAKLKATALSLYKKYYAENIGTQVSFFKTPYYEIFQREALPGVREGMDDALKQIDAGLITVKKKVRELKQNYEWPKKAKFTESIALLEGFLNTFLDSIPKLKLMKDFEVALVDEVKSERDLNADYLKKEWKLIDETKTLTNMLNILEEMVKEFEIPLDKETQDKLQSGRGLAEKINAITDETTAFSAVVGVWLTLGPKERELYFTPISAALYNFLSGKKDQDLVCLVDTTCPNFFSGIIRDFAILPQLKKFGPDKIKATLNEKTHGYVLEILEERLLSVVLNLDARVEKKVTKNVVKAKAEIEKTRRNAQGFTKENFLKWLRSNMGFKSEMSLAYESTTVNVDIVKKVVAFKAPSTKKSVVSSKSVGASLASNAKIFDSGLLSDTALRKPVIEQINRIMGFGGVPGKPAPTKGIVKSFENNRTPYDVGDAIDSVASFGLVDLTELSSPFLRKEVNDVANISADAQIEIGNGLLSTMKYLRDWEKNSFDKSLGGFKATSVFGEEAGGSGEGTMLFNKTDFFGLTAAQFINWIANLTKKFSQLGLVTNDGEVVWMNDYTKNKDKTFLFGVYVDIVNGQRSPEVSIKPIVKVIRLFKNIQGVIDGIEKTKFKELLKKDKTDPECGDLNSPNCPTLAQVLGRRINEVKKILVPLGNTIATKYRNQKDSAVPGLAAGVITLPGMEKVDGDPELMDQLLVIEGLLEVYDSTKIETYLWSAKETFFLLQKYYNPKTNFFDMDLKVANVPVLIQMLRTFRLMAPHLPDTERIILIEKLKIWEYSLEKLQ
;
A
#
# COMPACT_ATOMS: atom_id res chain seq x y z
N MET A 1 4.01 -43.96 -5.87
CA MET A 1 2.97 -44.84 -6.42
C MET A 1 1.85 -43.93 -6.91
N ASP A 2 1.89 -43.56 -8.19
CA ASP A 2 0.83 -42.76 -8.82
C ASP A 2 -0.42 -43.64 -8.93
N LEU A 3 -1.39 -43.38 -8.05
CA LEU A 3 -2.75 -43.90 -8.15
C LEU A 3 -3.64 -42.73 -8.55
N GLN A 4 -3.61 -42.38 -9.84
CA GLN A 4 -4.84 -41.97 -10.51
C GLN A 4 -5.37 -43.22 -11.21
N PRO A 5 -6.37 -43.92 -10.67
CA PRO A 5 -7.19 -44.82 -11.47
C PRO A 5 -8.35 -44.02 -12.07
N ASP A 6 -8.66 -44.29 -13.33
CA ASP A 6 -9.95 -44.09 -13.97
C ASP A 6 -11.07 -44.74 -13.14
N MET A 7 -11.51 -44.09 -12.06
CA MET A 7 -12.68 -44.50 -11.28
C MET A 7 -13.95 -43.76 -11.74
N GLU A 8 -14.09 -43.55 -13.05
CA GLU A 8 -15.36 -43.17 -13.69
C GLU A 8 -16.23 -44.40 -14.03
N ASN A 9 -15.92 -45.59 -13.48
CA ASN A 9 -16.90 -46.66 -13.42
C ASN A 9 -17.96 -46.32 -12.36
N ASP A 10 -19.14 -45.88 -12.83
CA ASP A 10 -20.28 -45.38 -12.04
C ASP A 10 -20.65 -46.19 -10.80
N ARG A 11 -20.36 -47.50 -10.76
CA ARG A 11 -20.83 -48.39 -9.68
C ARG A 11 -20.02 -48.30 -8.38
N GLU A 12 -18.69 -48.18 -8.46
CA GLU A 12 -17.85 -48.04 -7.25
C GLU A 12 -17.91 -46.63 -6.68
N PHE A 13 -17.94 -45.62 -7.56
CA PHE A 13 -18.16 -44.25 -7.17
C PHE A 13 -19.54 -44.05 -6.53
N ALA A 14 -20.61 -44.62 -7.11
CA ALA A 14 -21.94 -44.60 -6.49
C ALA A 14 -21.98 -45.26 -5.10
N LYS A 15 -21.23 -46.36 -4.89
CA LYS A 15 -21.13 -47.02 -3.58
C LYS A 15 -20.42 -46.14 -2.56
N LEU A 16 -19.32 -45.48 -2.94
CA LEU A 16 -18.62 -44.51 -2.10
C LEU A 16 -19.50 -43.29 -1.78
N LEU A 17 -20.25 -42.79 -2.76
CA LEU A 17 -21.21 -41.70 -2.59
C LEU A 17 -22.30 -42.05 -1.58
N GLN A 18 -22.85 -43.26 -1.67
CA GLN A 18 -23.86 -43.76 -0.75
C GLN A 18 -23.29 -43.86 0.68
N GLN A 19 -22.10 -44.43 0.85
CA GLN A 19 -21.45 -44.57 2.16
C GLN A 19 -21.11 -43.21 2.79
N ALA A 20 -20.57 -42.27 2.02
CA ALA A 20 -20.27 -40.94 2.52
C ALA A 20 -21.52 -40.06 2.76
N SER A 21 -22.65 -40.38 2.13
CA SER A 21 -23.92 -39.71 2.43
C SER A 21 -24.48 -40.10 3.81
N GLN A 22 -24.13 -41.29 4.31
CA GLN A 22 -24.51 -41.81 5.64
C GLN A 22 -23.59 -41.30 6.75
N PHE A 23 -22.44 -40.70 6.41
CA PHE A 23 -21.48 -40.17 7.36
C PHE A 23 -21.88 -38.76 7.83
N GLU A 24 -22.30 -38.63 9.08
CA GLU A 24 -22.70 -37.36 9.70
C GLU A 24 -21.48 -36.64 10.29
N LEU A 25 -21.29 -35.37 9.88
CA LEU A 25 -20.22 -34.49 10.35
C LEU A 25 -20.78 -33.40 11.26
N GLN A 26 -20.13 -33.17 12.39
CA GLN A 26 -20.48 -32.11 13.33
C GLN A 26 -19.32 -31.13 13.53
N TRP A 27 -19.64 -29.84 13.52
CA TRP A 27 -18.76 -28.76 13.94
C TRP A 27 -19.63 -27.55 14.29
N LYS A 28 -19.89 -27.35 15.59
CA LYS A 28 -20.85 -26.35 16.06
C LYS A 28 -20.46 -25.83 17.43
N GLY A 29 -20.68 -24.53 17.64
CA GLY A 29 -20.54 -23.87 18.93
C GLY A 29 -19.55 -22.71 18.89
N SER A 30 -19.16 -22.23 20.08
CA SER A 30 -18.08 -21.26 20.24
C SER A 30 -16.74 -22.00 20.19
N ILE A 31 -16.12 -22.01 19.01
CA ILE A 31 -14.89 -22.75 18.72
C ILE A 31 -13.67 -21.83 18.88
N PRO A 32 -12.56 -22.30 19.45
CA PRO A 32 -11.30 -21.56 19.43
C PRO A 32 -10.87 -21.24 18.00
N SER A 33 -10.47 -19.99 17.73
CA SER A 33 -10.03 -19.61 16.39
C SER A 33 -8.81 -20.42 15.92
N SER A 34 -7.95 -20.85 16.86
CA SER A 34 -6.86 -21.78 16.57
C SER A 34 -7.32 -23.09 15.95
N GLU A 35 -8.44 -23.67 16.41
CA GLU A 35 -8.98 -24.91 15.86
C GLU A 35 -9.46 -24.73 14.42
N VAL A 36 -10.08 -23.59 14.10
CA VAL A 36 -10.46 -23.26 12.71
C VAL A 36 -9.23 -23.21 11.80
N HIS A 37 -8.16 -22.58 12.26
CA HIS A 37 -6.90 -22.52 11.51
C HIS A 37 -6.23 -23.90 11.39
N GLU A 38 -6.24 -24.73 12.45
CA GLU A 38 -5.77 -26.12 12.43
C GLU A 38 -6.57 -26.97 11.42
N VAL A 39 -7.90 -26.79 11.34
CA VAL A 39 -8.78 -27.45 10.35
C VAL A 39 -8.41 -27.03 8.93
N ILE A 40 -8.28 -25.72 8.65
CA ILE A 40 -7.89 -25.22 7.33
C ILE A 40 -6.51 -25.76 6.93
N GLN A 41 -5.53 -25.71 7.83
CA GLN A 41 -4.20 -26.23 7.59
C GLN A 41 -4.22 -27.73 7.32
N GLY A 42 -4.96 -28.51 8.12
CA GLY A 42 -5.08 -29.96 7.94
C GLY A 42 -5.71 -30.33 6.60
N LEU A 43 -6.75 -29.62 6.16
CA LEU A 43 -7.33 -29.82 4.83
C LEU A 43 -6.33 -29.53 3.70
N LEU A 44 -5.53 -28.46 3.82
CA LEU A 44 -4.48 -28.15 2.85
C LEU A 44 -3.35 -29.19 2.86
N ASP A 45 -2.92 -29.64 4.03
CA ASP A 45 -1.89 -30.69 4.18
C ASP A 45 -2.34 -31.98 3.48
N MET A 46 -3.60 -32.37 3.69
CA MET A 46 -4.18 -33.54 3.04
C MET A 46 -4.34 -33.33 1.53
N ALA A 47 -4.84 -32.18 1.11
CA ALA A 47 -5.01 -31.85 -0.31
C ALA A 47 -3.68 -31.91 -1.07
N GLU A 48 -2.60 -31.41 -0.48
CA GLU A 48 -1.25 -31.45 -1.05
C GLU A 48 -0.74 -32.90 -1.16
N LYS A 49 -0.82 -33.68 -0.06
CA LYS A 49 -0.37 -35.08 -0.03
C LYS A 49 -1.13 -35.98 -1.00
N THR A 50 -2.39 -35.66 -1.29
CA THR A 50 -3.28 -36.47 -2.14
C THR A 50 -3.46 -35.91 -3.53
N LYS A 51 -2.91 -34.73 -3.82
CA LYS A 51 -3.20 -33.95 -5.04
C LYS A 51 -4.72 -33.71 -5.22
N ASN A 52 -5.48 -33.59 -4.14
CA ASN A 52 -6.95 -33.44 -4.18
C ASN A 52 -7.37 -31.97 -4.30
N ALA A 53 -7.78 -31.56 -5.50
CA ALA A 53 -8.21 -30.20 -5.79
C ALA A 53 -9.50 -29.78 -5.07
N LYS A 54 -10.43 -30.70 -4.79
CA LYS A 54 -11.70 -30.41 -4.10
C LYS A 54 -11.48 -30.11 -2.62
N LEU A 55 -10.60 -30.86 -1.95
CA LEU A 55 -10.18 -30.55 -0.59
C LEU A 55 -9.47 -29.20 -0.52
N LYS A 56 -8.59 -28.91 -1.49
CA LYS A 56 -7.94 -27.59 -1.60
C LYS A 56 -8.98 -26.48 -1.73
N ALA A 57 -9.96 -26.62 -2.62
CA ALA A 57 -11.05 -25.66 -2.82
C ALA A 57 -11.88 -25.46 -1.55
N THR A 58 -12.15 -26.54 -0.81
CA THR A 58 -12.88 -26.51 0.45
C THR A 58 -12.12 -25.72 1.52
N ALA A 59 -10.83 -26.01 1.72
CA ALA A 59 -9.99 -25.25 2.66
C ALA A 59 -9.96 -23.75 2.33
N LEU A 60 -9.91 -23.40 1.03
CA LEU A 60 -9.95 -22.02 0.57
C LEU A 60 -11.30 -21.36 0.79
N SER A 61 -12.41 -22.08 0.59
CA SER A 61 -13.76 -21.58 0.89
C SER A 61 -13.87 -21.22 2.37
N LEU A 62 -13.45 -22.14 3.25
CA LEU A 62 -13.46 -21.92 4.70
C LEU A 62 -12.59 -20.71 5.09
N TYR A 63 -11.38 -20.62 4.55
CA TYR A 63 -10.48 -19.49 4.77
C TYR A 63 -11.11 -18.16 4.36
N LYS A 64 -11.68 -18.07 3.15
CA LYS A 64 -12.31 -16.85 2.64
C LYS A 64 -13.53 -16.46 3.48
N LYS A 65 -14.39 -17.42 3.85
CA LYS A 65 -15.54 -17.17 4.72
C LYS A 65 -15.11 -16.65 6.10
N TYR A 66 -14.10 -17.27 6.70
CA TYR A 66 -13.58 -16.85 8.00
C TYR A 66 -13.10 -15.38 7.99
N TYR A 67 -12.28 -15.00 7.01
CA TYR A 67 -11.76 -13.63 6.92
C TYR A 67 -12.78 -12.59 6.42
N ALA A 68 -13.83 -12.99 5.70
CA ALA A 68 -14.90 -12.09 5.28
C ALA A 68 -15.69 -11.50 6.47
N GLU A 69 -15.83 -12.26 7.55
CA GLU A 69 -16.58 -11.88 8.76
C GLU A 69 -15.83 -10.89 9.68
N ASN A 70 -14.58 -10.52 9.35
CA ASN A 70 -13.76 -9.59 10.14
C ASN A 70 -13.68 -9.96 11.64
N ILE A 71 -13.44 -11.24 11.93
CA ILE A 71 -13.45 -11.82 13.27
C ILE A 71 -12.15 -11.44 14.02
N GLY A 72 -12.10 -10.23 14.57
CA GLY A 72 -10.99 -9.81 15.44
C GLY A 72 -10.87 -8.31 15.66
N THR A 73 -9.71 -7.91 16.17
CA THR A 73 -9.37 -6.53 16.48
C THR A 73 -9.02 -5.79 15.19
N GLN A 74 -9.82 -4.78 14.82
CA GLN A 74 -9.57 -3.97 13.65
C GLN A 74 -8.83 -2.68 14.01
N VAL A 75 -7.92 -2.25 13.13
CA VAL A 75 -7.12 -1.04 13.27
C VAL A 75 -6.99 -0.35 11.92
N SER A 76 -6.83 0.98 11.93
CA SER A 76 -6.43 1.70 10.72
C SER A 76 -5.05 1.19 10.29
N PHE A 77 -4.89 0.85 9.02
CA PHE A 77 -3.64 0.38 8.43
C PHE A 77 -2.48 1.35 8.73
N PHE A 78 -2.80 2.64 8.78
CA PHE A 78 -1.84 3.71 9.05
C PHE A 78 -1.36 3.79 10.50
N LYS A 79 -1.89 2.92 11.38
CA LYS A 79 -1.43 2.72 12.76
C LYS A 79 -0.78 1.35 12.96
N THR A 80 -0.41 0.67 11.86
CA THR A 80 0.25 -0.64 11.92
C THR A 80 1.77 -0.50 11.95
N PRO A 81 2.50 -1.45 12.54
CA PRO A 81 3.96 -1.40 12.62
C PRO A 81 4.65 -1.29 11.25
N TYR A 82 4.13 -1.99 10.23
CA TYR A 82 4.69 -1.91 8.88
C TYR A 82 4.58 -0.51 8.30
N TYR A 83 3.41 0.13 8.41
CA TYR A 83 3.23 1.48 7.89
C TYR A 83 4.09 2.50 8.62
N GLU A 84 4.31 2.34 9.93
CA GLU A 84 5.20 3.20 10.71
C GLU A 84 6.64 3.15 10.19
N ILE A 85 7.18 1.95 9.94
CA ILE A 85 8.51 1.80 9.32
C ILE A 85 8.52 2.40 7.92
N PHE A 86 7.55 2.00 7.10
CA PHE A 86 7.46 2.43 5.72
C PHE A 86 7.42 3.96 5.63
N GLN A 87 6.64 4.61 6.49
CA GLN A 87 6.57 6.06 6.57
C GLN A 87 7.93 6.66 6.99
N ARG A 88 8.59 6.10 8.00
CA ARG A 88 9.93 6.57 8.45
C ARG A 88 10.98 6.48 7.35
N GLU A 89 10.94 5.43 6.53
CA GLU A 89 11.90 5.18 5.46
C GLU A 89 11.57 5.93 4.15
N ALA A 90 10.29 6.06 3.81
CA ALA A 90 9.85 6.71 2.58
C ALA A 90 9.83 8.24 2.67
N LEU A 91 9.49 8.82 3.83
CA LEU A 91 9.34 10.27 3.98
C LEU A 91 10.57 11.09 3.60
N PRO A 92 11.81 10.71 3.98
CA PRO A 92 13.01 11.42 3.55
C PRO A 92 13.15 11.45 2.04
N GLY A 93 12.98 10.31 1.36
CA GLY A 93 13.09 10.21 -0.10
C GLY A 93 12.02 11.01 -0.84
N VAL A 94 10.77 11.00 -0.35
CA VAL A 94 9.69 11.84 -0.90
C VAL A 94 9.99 13.33 -0.74
N ARG A 95 10.53 13.75 0.41
CA ARG A 95 10.92 15.16 0.62
C ARG A 95 12.08 15.58 -0.27
N GLU A 96 13.08 14.71 -0.42
CA GLU A 96 14.23 14.95 -1.30
C GLU A 96 13.79 15.03 -2.77
N GLY A 97 12.93 14.10 -3.23
CA GLY A 97 12.35 14.14 -4.57
C GLY A 97 11.55 15.43 -4.84
N MET A 98 10.79 15.90 -3.86
CA MET A 98 10.11 17.21 -3.95
C MET A 98 11.09 18.39 -3.98
N ASP A 99 12.17 18.34 -3.20
CA ASP A 99 13.22 19.37 -3.19
C ASP A 99 13.98 19.43 -4.52
N ASP A 100 14.25 18.27 -5.12
CA ASP A 100 14.87 18.19 -6.44
C ASP A 100 13.92 18.62 -7.56
N ALA A 101 12.63 18.29 -7.48
CA ALA A 101 11.62 18.80 -8.39
C ALA A 101 11.55 20.34 -8.33
N LEU A 102 11.57 20.93 -7.13
CA LEU A 102 11.61 22.39 -6.96
C LEU A 102 12.86 23.01 -7.59
N LYS A 103 14.06 22.43 -7.39
CA LYS A 103 15.31 22.89 -8.01
C LYS A 103 15.28 22.78 -9.53
N GLN A 104 14.72 21.69 -10.08
CA GLN A 104 14.59 21.50 -11.52
C GLN A 104 13.64 22.51 -12.15
N ILE A 105 12.53 22.83 -11.48
CA ILE A 105 11.62 23.90 -11.91
C ILE A 105 12.32 25.26 -11.90
N ASP A 106 13.14 25.55 -10.88
CA ASP A 106 13.98 26.76 -10.84
C ASP A 106 14.95 26.86 -12.02
N ALA A 107 15.71 25.80 -12.27
CA ALA A 107 16.65 25.74 -13.39
C ALA A 107 15.93 25.83 -14.74
N GLY A 108 14.78 25.15 -14.86
CA GLY A 108 13.92 25.20 -16.04
C GLY A 108 13.41 26.61 -16.31
N LEU A 109 12.97 27.34 -15.28
CA LEU A 109 12.52 28.73 -15.41
C LEU A 109 13.65 29.65 -15.91
N ILE A 110 14.87 29.50 -15.39
CA ILE A 110 16.04 30.27 -15.87
C ILE A 110 16.29 29.98 -17.35
N THR A 111 16.21 28.70 -17.74
CA THR A 111 16.42 28.24 -19.12
C THR A 111 15.36 28.81 -20.08
N VAL A 112 14.09 28.78 -19.66
CA VAL A 112 12.97 29.35 -20.41
C VAL A 112 13.13 30.86 -20.58
N LYS A 113 13.43 31.59 -19.50
CA LYS A 113 13.67 33.04 -19.56
C LYS A 113 14.79 33.39 -20.51
N LYS A 114 15.90 32.64 -20.45
CA LYS A 114 17.02 32.82 -21.36
C LYS A 114 16.59 32.58 -22.80
N LYS A 115 15.84 31.50 -23.07
CA LYS A 115 15.40 31.17 -24.43
C LYS A 115 14.47 32.21 -25.02
N VAL A 116 13.52 32.74 -24.24
CA VAL A 116 12.60 33.81 -24.69
C VAL A 116 13.39 35.06 -25.08
N ARG A 117 14.40 35.45 -24.29
CA ARG A 117 15.28 36.60 -24.61
C ARG A 117 16.14 36.36 -25.84
N GLU A 118 16.74 35.18 -25.97
CA GLU A 118 17.51 34.77 -27.15
C GLU A 118 16.65 34.80 -28.42
N LEU A 119 15.42 34.27 -28.36
CA LEU A 119 14.50 34.31 -29.49
C LEU A 119 14.13 35.74 -29.86
N LYS A 120 13.84 36.61 -28.88
CA LYS A 120 13.52 38.02 -29.17
C LYS A 120 14.67 38.75 -29.88
N GLN A 121 15.91 38.54 -29.46
CA GLN A 121 17.08 39.17 -30.08
C GLN A 121 17.30 38.74 -31.53
N ASN A 122 16.93 37.49 -31.85
CA ASN A 122 17.12 36.91 -33.17
C ASN A 122 15.85 36.99 -34.06
N TYR A 123 14.73 37.45 -33.51
CA TYR A 123 13.49 37.64 -34.25
C TYR A 123 13.53 38.99 -34.96
N GLU A 124 13.24 39.00 -36.25
CA GLU A 124 13.28 40.23 -37.06
C GLU A 124 12.06 41.10 -36.78
N TRP A 125 12.20 42.02 -35.82
CA TRP A 125 11.16 42.98 -35.50
C TRP A 125 11.21 44.20 -36.44
N PRO A 126 10.13 44.52 -37.16
CA PRO A 126 10.08 45.72 -37.97
C PRO A 126 10.00 46.98 -37.09
N LYS A 127 10.53 48.11 -37.59
CA LYS A 127 10.45 49.41 -36.90
C LYS A 127 9.04 50.01 -36.91
N LYS A 128 8.22 49.62 -37.89
CA LYS A 128 6.80 49.97 -38.05
C LYS A 128 6.07 48.77 -38.65
N ALA A 129 4.87 48.48 -38.19
CA ALA A 129 4.03 47.41 -38.70
C ALA A 129 2.57 47.85 -38.60
N LYS A 130 1.76 47.45 -39.57
CA LYS A 130 0.31 47.60 -39.47
C LYS A 130 -0.24 46.70 -38.38
N PHE A 131 -1.45 46.98 -37.91
CA PHE A 131 -2.09 46.21 -36.84
C PHE A 131 -2.15 44.69 -37.15
N THR A 132 -2.58 44.32 -38.37
CA THR A 132 -2.65 42.92 -38.81
C THR A 132 -1.28 42.25 -38.90
N GLU A 133 -0.24 43.01 -39.25
CA GLU A 133 1.15 42.54 -39.29
C GLU A 133 1.68 42.31 -37.88
N SER A 134 1.33 43.19 -36.93
CA SER A 134 1.68 43.02 -35.51
C SER A 134 1.09 41.76 -34.89
N ILE A 135 -0.15 41.38 -35.25
CA ILE A 135 -0.73 40.11 -34.81
C ILE A 135 0.02 38.91 -35.42
N ALA A 136 0.35 38.96 -36.72
CA ALA A 136 1.08 37.88 -37.37
C ALA A 136 2.50 37.69 -36.78
N LEU A 137 3.17 38.79 -36.41
CA LEU A 137 4.47 38.77 -35.73
C LEU A 137 4.37 38.15 -34.32
N LEU A 138 3.30 38.46 -33.57
CA LEU A 138 3.00 37.84 -32.28
C LEU A 138 2.84 36.32 -32.42
N GLU A 139 2.02 35.87 -33.37
CA GLU A 139 1.80 34.43 -33.63
C GLU A 139 3.09 33.73 -34.06
N GLY A 140 3.83 34.34 -34.98
CA GLY A 140 5.10 33.80 -35.46
C GLY A 140 6.14 33.64 -34.35
N PHE A 141 6.25 34.64 -33.46
CA PHE A 141 7.14 34.57 -32.31
C PHE A 141 6.74 33.46 -31.32
N LEU A 142 5.45 33.37 -30.95
CA LEU A 142 4.97 32.36 -30.01
C LEU A 142 5.08 30.94 -30.58
N ASN A 143 4.81 30.74 -31.87
CA ASN A 143 5.01 29.45 -32.53
C ASN A 143 6.50 29.05 -32.56
N THR A 144 7.39 30.01 -32.84
CA THR A 144 8.85 29.76 -32.79
C THR A 144 9.30 29.37 -31.38
N PHE A 145 8.69 29.97 -30.35
CA PHE A 145 8.97 29.59 -28.97
C PHE A 145 8.41 28.18 -28.65
N LEU A 146 7.17 27.87 -29.03
CA LEU A 146 6.58 26.53 -28.89
C LEU A 146 7.46 25.43 -29.51
N ASP A 147 7.97 25.66 -30.72
CA ASP A 147 8.86 24.71 -31.43
C ASP A 147 10.22 24.53 -30.75
N SER A 148 10.59 25.46 -29.86
CA SER A 148 11.83 25.39 -29.09
C SER A 148 11.68 24.67 -27.76
N ILE A 149 10.48 24.58 -27.19
CA ILE A 149 10.23 24.01 -25.85
C ILE A 149 10.74 22.57 -25.72
N PRO A 150 10.45 21.62 -26.65
CA PRO A 150 10.96 20.24 -26.54
C PRO A 150 12.48 20.14 -26.53
N LYS A 151 13.19 21.15 -27.07
CA LYS A 151 14.66 21.20 -27.12
C LYS A 151 15.28 21.71 -25.82
N LEU A 152 14.47 22.25 -24.90
CA LEU A 152 14.94 22.79 -23.61
C LEU A 152 15.17 21.71 -22.55
N LYS A 153 14.80 20.45 -22.82
CA LYS A 153 14.95 19.30 -21.90
C LYS A 153 14.39 19.61 -20.50
N LEU A 154 13.18 20.16 -20.46
CA LEU A 154 12.49 20.47 -19.21
C LEU A 154 11.94 19.19 -18.58
N MET A 155 11.64 19.23 -17.28
CA MET A 155 10.82 18.20 -16.63
C MET A 155 9.49 18.08 -17.37
N LYS A 156 9.03 16.85 -17.62
CA LYS A 156 7.88 16.59 -18.51
C LYS A 156 6.61 17.34 -18.11
N ASP A 157 6.27 17.34 -16.83
CA ASP A 157 5.09 18.05 -16.32
C ASP A 157 5.22 19.57 -16.45
N PHE A 158 6.44 20.10 -16.29
CA PHE A 158 6.74 21.51 -16.53
C PHE A 158 6.66 21.86 -18.03
N GLU A 159 7.13 20.96 -18.90
CA GLU A 159 7.04 21.11 -20.37
C GLU A 159 5.58 21.19 -20.83
N VAL A 160 4.74 20.25 -20.39
CA VAL A 160 3.30 20.23 -20.74
C VAL A 160 2.61 21.51 -20.29
N ALA A 161 2.81 21.91 -19.03
CA ALA A 161 2.21 23.14 -18.50
C ALA A 161 2.70 24.41 -19.24
N LEU A 162 3.97 24.45 -19.65
CA LEU A 162 4.52 25.56 -20.43
C LEU A 162 3.93 25.61 -21.85
N VAL A 163 3.79 24.45 -22.50
CA VAL A 163 3.18 24.36 -23.84
C VAL A 163 1.73 24.83 -23.81
N ASP A 164 0.95 24.36 -22.84
CA ASP A 164 -0.47 24.73 -22.72
C ASP A 164 -0.63 26.23 -22.46
N GLU A 165 0.23 26.83 -21.64
CA GLU A 165 0.21 28.28 -21.38
C GLU A 165 0.57 29.08 -22.64
N VAL A 166 1.64 28.71 -23.33
CA VAL A 166 2.07 29.45 -24.53
C VAL A 166 1.04 29.32 -25.66
N LYS A 167 0.36 28.17 -25.78
CA LYS A 167 -0.79 28.01 -26.67
C LYS A 167 -1.96 28.89 -26.26
N SER A 168 -2.32 28.89 -24.97
CA SER A 168 -3.36 29.76 -24.44
C SER A 168 -3.07 31.22 -24.73
N GLU A 169 -1.82 31.69 -24.56
CA GLU A 169 -1.43 33.05 -24.91
C GLU A 169 -1.45 33.34 -26.40
N ARG A 170 -1.12 32.36 -27.25
CA ARG A 170 -1.25 32.52 -28.69
C ARG A 170 -2.72 32.66 -29.08
N ASP A 171 -3.55 31.71 -28.65
CA ASP A 171 -4.94 31.59 -29.09
C ASP A 171 -5.81 32.72 -28.51
N LEU A 172 -5.71 33.00 -27.21
CA LEU A 172 -6.48 34.07 -26.58
C LEU A 172 -6.10 35.46 -27.09
N ASN A 173 -4.81 35.73 -27.34
CA ASN A 173 -4.41 37.07 -27.77
C ASN A 173 -4.59 37.26 -29.28
N ALA A 174 -4.21 36.30 -30.13
CA ALA A 174 -4.23 36.49 -31.57
C ALA A 174 -5.65 36.43 -32.15
N ASP A 175 -6.48 35.46 -31.73
CA ASP A 175 -7.83 35.32 -32.27
C ASP A 175 -8.75 36.45 -31.79
N TYR A 176 -8.62 36.86 -30.53
CA TYR A 176 -9.36 38.01 -30.00
C TYR A 176 -8.93 39.32 -30.69
N LEU A 177 -7.62 39.60 -30.84
CA LEU A 177 -7.16 40.81 -31.56
C LEU A 177 -7.64 40.83 -33.02
N LYS A 178 -7.64 39.69 -33.71
CA LYS A 178 -8.20 39.57 -35.07
C LYS A 178 -9.69 39.89 -35.11
N LYS A 179 -10.45 39.40 -34.13
CA LYS A 179 -11.89 39.63 -34.00
C LYS A 179 -12.19 41.10 -33.70
N GLU A 180 -11.54 41.69 -32.72
CA GLU A 180 -11.76 43.10 -32.35
C GLU A 180 -11.28 44.06 -33.43
N TRP A 181 -10.21 43.73 -34.15
CA TRP A 181 -9.78 44.49 -35.32
C TRP A 181 -10.82 44.51 -36.42
N LYS A 182 -11.43 43.36 -36.69
CA LYS A 182 -12.52 43.28 -37.66
C LYS A 182 -13.69 44.19 -37.25
N LEU A 183 -13.99 44.27 -35.96
CA LEU A 183 -15.02 45.18 -35.43
C LEU A 183 -14.62 46.66 -35.57
N ILE A 184 -13.34 47.01 -35.38
CA ILE A 184 -12.81 48.37 -35.61
C ILE A 184 -12.91 48.76 -37.09
N ASP A 185 -12.55 47.87 -38.00
CA ASP A 185 -12.59 48.08 -39.46
C ASP A 185 -14.04 48.22 -39.97
N GLU A 186 -14.97 47.45 -39.41
CA GLU A 186 -16.40 47.48 -39.78
C GLU A 186 -17.18 48.65 -39.14
N THR A 187 -16.63 49.28 -38.10
CA THR A 187 -17.29 50.40 -37.40
C THR A 187 -17.33 51.67 -38.25
N LYS A 188 -18.42 52.43 -38.20
CA LYS A 188 -18.61 53.68 -38.98
C LYS A 188 -18.59 54.97 -38.14
N THR A 189 -18.41 54.88 -36.83
CA THR A 189 -18.46 56.03 -35.92
C THR A 189 -17.28 56.03 -34.96
N LEU A 190 -16.72 57.22 -34.69
CA LEU A 190 -15.60 57.38 -33.77
C LEU A 190 -15.91 56.87 -32.35
N THR A 191 -17.15 57.05 -31.87
CA THR A 191 -17.57 56.56 -30.53
C THR A 191 -17.45 55.05 -30.38
N ASN A 192 -18.04 54.28 -31.30
CA ASN A 192 -17.96 52.83 -31.24
C ASN A 192 -16.52 52.33 -31.37
N MET A 193 -15.71 53.00 -32.20
CA MET A 193 -14.29 52.66 -32.35
C MET A 193 -13.51 52.88 -31.06
N LEU A 194 -13.71 54.02 -30.39
CA LEU A 194 -13.07 54.32 -29.10
C LEU A 194 -13.54 53.35 -28.01
N ASN A 195 -14.81 52.93 -28.01
CA ASN A 195 -15.32 51.92 -27.07
C ASN A 195 -14.63 50.56 -27.26
N ILE A 196 -14.55 50.07 -28.51
CA ILE A 196 -13.86 48.80 -28.82
C ILE A 196 -12.38 48.90 -28.44
N LEU A 197 -11.73 50.04 -28.73
CA LEU A 197 -10.34 50.29 -28.36
C LEU A 197 -10.13 50.25 -26.84
N GLU A 198 -11.04 50.82 -26.06
CA GLU A 198 -10.95 50.79 -24.60
C GLU A 198 -11.19 49.41 -24.00
N GLU A 199 -12.13 48.65 -24.55
CA GLU A 199 -12.33 47.24 -24.19
C GLU A 199 -11.07 46.43 -24.49
N MET A 200 -10.46 46.62 -25.66
CA MET A 200 -9.18 46.00 -26.01
C MET A 200 -8.06 46.43 -25.06
N VAL A 201 -7.88 47.72 -24.78
CA VAL A 201 -6.84 48.22 -23.86
C VAL A 201 -7.00 47.60 -22.47
N LYS A 202 -8.24 47.49 -21.99
CA LYS A 202 -8.56 46.92 -20.68
C LYS A 202 -8.30 45.42 -20.62
N GLU A 203 -8.78 44.66 -21.60
CA GLU A 203 -8.64 43.19 -21.64
C GLU A 203 -7.17 42.77 -21.81
N PHE A 204 -6.39 43.53 -22.59
CA PHE A 204 -4.97 43.25 -22.81
C PHE A 204 -4.03 43.91 -21.79
N GLU A 205 -4.54 44.66 -20.82
CA GLU A 205 -3.71 45.45 -19.89
C GLU A 205 -2.68 46.32 -20.64
N ILE A 206 -3.06 46.93 -21.77
CA ILE A 206 -2.15 47.74 -22.58
C ILE A 206 -1.76 48.99 -21.77
N PRO A 207 -0.48 49.20 -21.44
CA PRO A 207 -0.07 50.40 -20.72
C PRO A 207 -0.23 51.62 -21.63
N LEU A 208 -1.18 52.50 -21.29
CA LEU A 208 -1.33 53.79 -21.93
C LEU A 208 -0.51 54.84 -21.16
N ASP A 209 0.39 55.53 -21.84
CA ASP A 209 1.03 56.70 -21.26
C ASP A 209 0.04 57.87 -21.16
N LYS A 210 0.40 58.87 -20.35
CA LYS A 210 -0.46 60.03 -20.10
C LYS A 210 -0.84 60.75 -21.40
N GLU A 211 0.10 60.88 -22.34
CA GLU A 211 -0.15 61.51 -23.63
C GLU A 211 -1.22 60.76 -24.44
N THR A 212 -1.19 59.43 -24.45
CA THR A 212 -2.18 58.60 -25.15
C THR A 212 -3.53 58.65 -24.46
N GLN A 213 -3.56 58.65 -23.12
CA GLN A 213 -4.80 58.84 -22.36
C GLN A 213 -5.44 60.20 -22.67
N ASP A 214 -4.62 61.26 -22.70
CA ASP A 214 -5.05 62.61 -23.05
C ASP A 214 -5.56 62.69 -24.51
N LYS A 215 -4.92 61.97 -25.45
CA LYS A 215 -5.36 61.83 -26.85
C LYS A 215 -6.69 61.07 -26.97
N LEU A 216 -6.87 59.96 -26.25
CA LEU A 216 -8.13 59.20 -26.23
C LEU A 216 -9.27 60.02 -25.60
N GLN A 217 -8.99 60.75 -24.52
CA GLN A 217 -9.96 61.64 -23.89
C GLN A 217 -10.33 62.81 -24.82
N SER A 218 -9.37 63.38 -25.54
CA SER A 218 -9.62 64.38 -26.58
C SER A 218 -10.46 63.80 -27.72
N GLY A 219 -10.17 62.56 -28.14
CA GLY A 219 -10.95 61.81 -29.12
C GLY A 219 -12.40 61.58 -28.68
N ARG A 220 -12.66 61.32 -27.39
CA ARG A 220 -14.03 61.23 -26.84
C ARG A 220 -14.77 62.57 -26.95
N GLY A 221 -14.13 63.66 -26.53
CA GLY A 221 -14.71 65.01 -26.66
C GLY A 221 -14.99 65.38 -28.12
N LEU A 222 -14.19 64.86 -29.05
CA LEU A 222 -14.41 65.00 -30.48
C LEU A 222 -15.60 64.15 -30.96
N ALA A 223 -15.69 62.90 -30.52
CA ALA A 223 -16.77 61.97 -30.87
C ALA A 223 -18.13 62.49 -30.40
N GLU A 224 -18.21 63.07 -29.19
CA GLU A 224 -19.41 63.73 -28.67
C GLU A 224 -19.85 64.89 -29.57
N LYS A 225 -18.91 65.73 -30.00
CA LYS A 225 -19.18 66.84 -30.92
C LYS A 225 -19.63 66.36 -32.30
N ILE A 226 -19.02 65.29 -32.83
CA ILE A 226 -19.42 64.69 -34.12
C ILE A 226 -20.81 64.04 -34.01
N ASN A 227 -21.14 63.38 -32.90
CA ASN A 227 -22.45 62.79 -32.69
C ASN A 227 -23.56 63.83 -32.59
N ALA A 228 -23.26 64.98 -31.98
CA ALA A 228 -24.18 66.11 -31.81
C ALA A 228 -24.50 66.87 -33.12
N ILE A 229 -23.80 66.58 -34.23
CA ILE A 229 -24.09 67.18 -35.53
C ILE A 229 -25.51 66.79 -35.96
N THR A 230 -26.39 67.79 -35.98
CA THR A 230 -27.79 67.73 -36.42
C THR A 230 -28.16 68.92 -37.31
N ASP A 231 -27.36 69.98 -37.29
CA ASP A 231 -27.54 71.22 -38.03
C ASP A 231 -26.17 71.88 -38.34
N GLU A 232 -26.17 73.02 -39.03
CA GLU A 232 -24.94 73.71 -39.44
C GLU A 232 -24.15 74.31 -38.26
N THR A 233 -24.82 74.67 -37.17
CA THR A 233 -24.20 75.28 -35.98
C THR A 233 -23.44 74.23 -35.18
N THR A 234 -24.04 73.06 -34.97
CA THR A 234 -23.39 71.90 -34.35
C THR A 234 -22.29 71.32 -35.25
N ALA A 235 -22.48 71.31 -36.57
CA ALA A 235 -21.43 70.96 -37.54
C ALA A 235 -20.21 71.89 -37.44
N PHE A 236 -20.42 73.20 -37.30
CA PHE A 236 -19.33 74.16 -37.15
C PHE A 236 -18.53 73.94 -35.86
N SER A 237 -19.23 73.68 -34.74
CA SER A 237 -18.59 73.34 -33.45
C SER A 237 -17.72 72.08 -33.54
N ALA A 238 -18.21 71.05 -34.22
CA ALA A 238 -17.45 69.82 -34.46
C ALA A 238 -16.23 70.06 -35.38
N VAL A 239 -16.40 70.81 -36.47
CA VAL A 239 -15.33 71.19 -37.42
C VAL A 239 -14.21 71.97 -36.73
N VAL A 240 -14.54 72.94 -35.87
CA VAL A 240 -13.55 73.68 -35.09
C VAL A 240 -12.89 72.78 -34.04
N GLY A 241 -13.65 71.87 -33.42
CA GLY A 241 -13.09 70.83 -32.55
C GLY A 241 -12.01 70.00 -33.26
N VAL A 242 -12.31 69.51 -34.47
CA VAL A 242 -11.36 68.76 -35.31
C VAL A 242 -10.17 69.62 -35.70
N TRP A 243 -10.39 70.88 -36.07
CA TRP A 243 -9.33 71.82 -36.45
C TRP A 243 -8.27 72.01 -35.35
N LEU A 244 -8.73 72.19 -34.11
CA LEU A 244 -7.86 72.40 -32.96
C LEU A 244 -7.06 71.15 -32.57
N THR A 245 -7.51 69.96 -32.97
CA THR A 245 -6.82 68.69 -32.71
C THR A 245 -5.77 68.35 -33.77
N LEU A 246 -5.90 68.85 -34.99
CA LEU A 246 -5.00 68.53 -36.11
C LEU A 246 -3.77 69.45 -36.19
N GLY A 247 -2.65 68.94 -36.68
CA GLY A 247 -1.43 69.71 -36.98
C GLY A 247 -1.53 70.52 -38.30
N PRO A 248 -0.60 71.46 -38.58
CA PRO A 248 -0.69 72.37 -39.73
C PRO A 248 -0.80 71.69 -41.11
N LYS A 249 -0.03 70.62 -41.35
CA LYS A 249 -0.08 69.84 -42.61
C LYS A 249 -1.38 69.07 -42.76
N GLU A 250 -1.91 68.55 -41.67
CA GLU A 250 -3.16 67.81 -41.61
C GLU A 250 -4.36 68.73 -41.82
N ARG A 251 -4.34 69.93 -41.22
CA ARG A 251 -5.36 70.97 -41.44
C ARG A 251 -5.52 71.28 -42.94
N GLU A 252 -4.42 71.41 -43.65
CA GLU A 252 -4.43 71.64 -45.10
C GLU A 252 -4.97 70.44 -45.87
N LEU A 253 -4.45 69.25 -45.59
CA LEU A 253 -4.83 68.00 -46.24
C LEU A 253 -6.34 67.70 -46.08
N TYR A 254 -6.88 67.97 -44.88
CA TYR A 254 -8.23 67.54 -44.51
C TYR A 254 -9.31 68.58 -44.80
N PHE A 255 -9.06 69.88 -44.63
CA PHE A 255 -10.09 70.90 -44.81
C PHE A 255 -10.12 71.50 -46.21
N THR A 256 -9.01 71.51 -46.96
CA THR A 256 -8.98 72.04 -48.32
C THR A 256 -9.90 71.27 -49.29
N PRO A 257 -9.98 69.93 -49.27
CA PRO A 257 -10.91 69.16 -50.12
C PRO A 257 -12.39 69.36 -49.76
N ILE A 258 -12.67 69.72 -48.50
CA ILE A 258 -14.04 69.99 -48.02
C ILE A 258 -14.46 71.39 -48.46
N SER A 259 -13.60 72.39 -48.25
CA SER A 259 -13.75 73.75 -48.77
C SER A 259 -12.46 74.54 -48.55
N ALA A 260 -11.80 74.95 -49.64
CA ALA A 260 -10.64 75.85 -49.57
C ALA A 260 -10.96 77.17 -48.83
N ALA A 261 -12.22 77.65 -48.94
CA ALA A 261 -12.66 78.84 -48.22
C ALA A 261 -12.76 78.61 -46.70
N LEU A 262 -13.23 77.43 -46.28
CA LEU A 262 -13.28 77.04 -44.87
C LEU A 262 -11.86 76.88 -44.30
N TYR A 263 -10.97 76.21 -45.04
CA TYR A 263 -9.56 76.08 -44.65
C TYR A 263 -8.87 77.43 -44.49
N ASN A 264 -8.95 78.31 -45.50
CA ASN A 264 -8.35 79.65 -45.47
C ASN A 264 -8.91 80.52 -44.34
N PHE A 265 -10.20 80.35 -44.03
CA PHE A 265 -10.83 81.04 -42.92
C PHE A 265 -10.27 80.58 -41.57
N LEU A 266 -10.23 79.27 -41.34
CA LEU A 266 -9.77 78.69 -40.08
C LEU A 266 -8.25 78.89 -39.89
N SER A 267 -7.44 78.82 -40.96
CA SER A 267 -5.99 79.07 -40.90
C SER A 267 -5.62 80.53 -40.67
N GLY A 268 -6.49 81.47 -41.07
CA GLY A 268 -6.32 82.90 -40.83
C GLY A 268 -6.69 83.35 -39.41
N LYS A 269 -7.07 82.44 -38.50
CA LYS A 269 -7.48 82.74 -37.13
C LYS A 269 -6.56 82.07 -36.10
N LYS A 270 -6.38 82.71 -34.94
CA LYS A 270 -5.69 82.07 -33.82
C LYS A 270 -6.62 81.05 -33.18
N ASP A 271 -6.06 79.98 -32.63
CA ASP A 271 -6.82 78.90 -31.99
C ASP A 271 -7.76 79.42 -30.88
N GLN A 272 -7.34 80.44 -30.12
CA GLN A 272 -8.20 81.11 -29.11
C GLN A 272 -9.39 81.86 -29.73
N ASP A 273 -9.22 82.47 -30.91
CA ASP A 273 -10.29 83.16 -31.62
C ASP A 273 -11.32 82.15 -32.18
N LEU A 274 -10.84 80.97 -32.58
CA LEU A 274 -11.68 79.87 -33.05
C LEU A 274 -12.49 79.24 -31.91
N VAL A 275 -11.89 79.05 -30.73
CA VAL A 275 -12.62 78.62 -29.52
C VAL A 275 -13.72 79.64 -29.17
N CYS A 276 -13.39 80.94 -29.22
CA CYS A 276 -14.34 82.02 -28.98
C CYS A 276 -15.50 82.08 -30.00
N LEU A 277 -15.27 81.65 -31.25
CA LEU A 277 -16.30 81.60 -32.31
C LEU A 277 -17.37 80.52 -32.10
N VAL A 278 -17.06 79.50 -31.31
CA VAL A 278 -17.93 78.36 -31.02
C VAL A 278 -18.67 78.53 -29.68
N ASP A 279 -18.09 79.30 -28.75
CA ASP A 279 -18.69 79.59 -27.45
C ASP A 279 -19.71 80.74 -27.53
N THR A 280 -20.97 80.46 -27.19
CA THR A 280 -22.07 81.43 -27.17
C THR A 280 -21.87 82.56 -26.16
N THR A 281 -20.91 82.46 -25.24
CA THR A 281 -20.65 83.44 -24.18
C THR A 281 -19.53 84.44 -24.52
N CYS A 282 -18.93 84.36 -25.71
CA CYS A 282 -17.78 85.18 -26.06
C CYS A 282 -18.16 86.65 -26.42
N PRO A 283 -17.40 87.69 -25.98
CA PRO A 283 -17.90 89.08 -25.96
C PRO A 283 -17.85 89.87 -27.28
N ASN A 284 -17.46 89.27 -28.41
CA ASN A 284 -17.15 90.03 -29.64
C ASN A 284 -18.28 90.00 -30.69
N PHE A 285 -18.98 91.12 -30.88
CA PHE A 285 -20.10 91.32 -31.82
C PHE A 285 -19.78 90.99 -33.30
N PHE A 286 -18.52 91.10 -33.74
CA PHE A 286 -18.13 90.84 -35.14
C PHE A 286 -17.96 89.36 -35.51
N SER A 287 -17.94 88.44 -34.54
CA SER A 287 -17.72 87.01 -34.77
C SER A 287 -18.98 86.28 -35.27
N GLY A 288 -20.17 86.73 -34.84
CA GLY A 288 -21.47 86.16 -35.25
C GLY A 288 -21.84 86.40 -36.70
N ILE A 289 -21.53 87.58 -37.26
CA ILE A 289 -21.87 87.93 -38.65
C ILE A 289 -21.09 87.07 -39.66
N ILE A 290 -19.80 86.83 -39.42
CA ILE A 290 -18.98 85.99 -40.30
C ILE A 290 -19.40 84.51 -40.21
N ARG A 291 -19.72 84.04 -38.99
CA ARG A 291 -20.28 82.70 -38.77
C ARG A 291 -21.56 82.51 -39.59
N ASP A 292 -22.51 83.43 -39.46
CA ASP A 292 -23.86 83.28 -39.99
C ASP A 292 -23.93 83.53 -41.52
N PHE A 293 -23.06 84.37 -42.09
CA PHE A 293 -23.09 84.71 -43.54
C PHE A 293 -21.98 84.06 -44.40
N ALA A 294 -20.84 83.67 -43.83
CA ALA A 294 -19.73 83.11 -44.61
C ALA A 294 -19.50 81.62 -44.37
N ILE A 295 -19.74 81.13 -43.14
CA ILE A 295 -19.38 79.76 -42.72
C ILE A 295 -20.58 78.82 -42.77
N LEU A 296 -21.66 79.15 -42.05
CA LEU A 296 -22.87 78.30 -41.99
C LEU A 296 -23.45 78.00 -43.39
N PRO A 297 -23.49 78.94 -44.36
CA PRO A 297 -23.97 78.64 -45.71
C PRO A 297 -23.08 77.66 -46.50
N GLN A 298 -21.78 77.63 -46.23
CA GLN A 298 -20.84 76.68 -46.87
C GLN A 298 -20.99 75.28 -46.24
N LEU A 299 -21.17 75.20 -44.93
CA LEU A 299 -21.49 73.94 -44.24
C LEU A 299 -22.87 73.39 -44.67
N LYS A 300 -23.85 74.27 -44.90
CA LYS A 300 -25.16 73.93 -45.47
C LYS A 300 -25.08 73.32 -46.86
N LYS A 301 -24.22 73.87 -47.74
CA LYS A 301 -23.97 73.32 -49.09
C LYS A 301 -23.35 71.94 -49.08
N PHE A 302 -22.53 71.63 -48.07
CA PHE A 302 -21.89 70.32 -47.92
C PHE A 302 -22.84 69.29 -47.29
N GLY A 303 -23.71 69.73 -46.38
CA GLY A 303 -24.72 68.92 -45.70
C GLY A 303 -24.20 68.38 -44.35
N PRO A 304 -24.88 68.65 -43.21
CA PRO A 304 -24.47 68.16 -41.88
C PRO A 304 -24.21 66.64 -41.83
N ASP A 305 -25.04 65.83 -42.49
CA ASP A 305 -24.87 64.37 -42.55
C ASP A 305 -23.60 63.95 -43.29
N LYS A 306 -23.25 64.65 -44.38
CA LYS A 306 -22.03 64.39 -45.15
C LYS A 306 -20.79 64.83 -44.37
N ILE A 307 -20.87 65.94 -43.64
CA ILE A 307 -19.83 66.39 -42.70
C ILE A 307 -19.64 65.34 -41.60
N LYS A 308 -20.72 64.86 -40.99
CA LYS A 308 -20.68 63.82 -39.96
C LYS A 308 -20.07 62.51 -40.47
N ALA A 309 -20.43 62.08 -41.67
CA ALA A 309 -19.85 60.88 -42.29
C ALA A 309 -18.37 61.06 -42.61
N THR A 310 -17.97 62.19 -43.22
CA THR A 310 -16.57 62.48 -43.55
C THR A 310 -15.71 62.65 -42.30
N LEU A 311 -16.21 63.31 -41.26
CA LEU A 311 -15.47 63.45 -40.00
C LEU A 311 -15.25 62.08 -39.33
N ASN A 312 -16.27 61.22 -39.28
CA ASN A 312 -16.11 59.85 -38.77
C ASN A 312 -15.08 59.04 -39.60
N GLU A 313 -15.17 59.06 -40.93
CA GLU A 313 -14.24 58.36 -41.84
C GLU A 313 -12.80 58.89 -41.72
N LYS A 314 -12.60 60.19 -41.52
CA LYS A 314 -11.24 60.77 -41.38
C LYS A 314 -10.66 60.57 -39.99
N THR A 315 -11.51 60.49 -38.95
CA THR A 315 -11.04 60.15 -37.59
C THR A 315 -10.65 58.67 -37.42
N HIS A 316 -11.09 57.76 -38.31
CA HIS A 316 -10.54 56.39 -38.39
C HIS A 316 -9.02 56.40 -38.49
N GLY A 317 -8.46 57.17 -39.42
CA GLY A 317 -7.01 57.20 -39.67
C GLY A 317 -6.20 57.61 -38.44
N TYR A 318 -6.71 58.57 -37.66
CA TYR A 318 -6.10 59.03 -36.43
C TYR A 318 -6.09 57.96 -35.32
N VAL A 319 -7.19 57.24 -35.14
CA VAL A 319 -7.28 56.16 -34.14
C VAL A 319 -6.47 54.94 -34.56
N LEU A 320 -6.45 54.63 -35.87
CA LEU A 320 -5.63 53.56 -36.44
C LEU A 320 -4.14 53.81 -36.19
N GLU A 321 -3.65 55.04 -36.36
CA GLU A 321 -2.24 55.37 -36.11
C GLU A 321 -1.87 55.20 -34.62
N ILE A 322 -2.75 55.63 -33.70
CA ILE A 322 -2.57 55.41 -32.25
C ILE A 322 -2.55 53.91 -31.93
N LEU A 323 -3.42 53.11 -32.55
CA LEU A 323 -3.48 51.67 -32.36
C LEU A 323 -2.25 50.95 -32.94
N GLU A 324 -1.79 51.34 -34.12
CA GLU A 324 -0.66 50.72 -34.80
C GLU A 324 0.65 50.99 -34.03
N GLU A 325 0.89 52.22 -33.58
CA GLU A 325 2.08 52.53 -32.77
C GLU A 325 2.05 51.83 -31.40
N ARG A 326 0.89 51.74 -30.75
CA ARG A 326 0.78 51.18 -29.39
C ARG A 326 0.71 49.66 -29.40
N LEU A 327 0.00 49.03 -30.33
CA LEU A 327 -0.01 47.58 -30.45
C LEU A 327 1.38 47.05 -30.82
N LEU A 328 2.10 47.71 -31.74
CA LEU A 328 3.47 47.35 -32.05
C LEU A 328 4.36 47.45 -30.80
N SER A 329 4.19 48.48 -29.96
CA SER A 329 4.92 48.59 -28.69
C SER A 329 4.59 47.46 -27.70
N VAL A 330 3.37 46.92 -27.72
CA VAL A 330 2.96 45.76 -26.91
C VAL A 330 3.60 44.47 -27.45
N VAL A 331 3.61 44.29 -28.77
CA VAL A 331 4.26 43.14 -29.44
C VAL A 331 5.78 43.16 -29.21
N LEU A 332 6.41 44.34 -29.23
CA LEU A 332 7.84 44.50 -28.93
C LEU A 332 8.19 44.22 -27.46
N ASN A 333 7.21 44.30 -26.54
CA ASN A 333 7.35 43.98 -25.11
C ASN A 333 6.78 42.59 -24.74
N LEU A 334 6.46 41.77 -25.73
CA LEU A 334 5.85 40.45 -25.55
C LEU A 334 6.72 39.51 -24.73
N ASP A 335 8.04 39.57 -24.86
CA ASP A 335 8.99 38.80 -24.05
C ASP A 335 8.80 39.02 -22.55
N ALA A 336 8.64 40.28 -22.12
CA ALA A 336 8.41 40.61 -20.71
C ALA A 336 7.06 40.09 -20.24
N ARG A 337 6.05 40.08 -21.12
CA ARG A 337 4.70 39.60 -20.83
C ARG A 337 4.63 38.07 -20.75
N VAL A 338 5.25 37.37 -21.71
CA VAL A 338 5.43 35.91 -21.70
C VAL A 338 6.28 35.49 -20.50
N GLU A 339 7.39 36.18 -20.23
CA GLU A 339 8.23 35.93 -19.04
C GLU A 339 7.42 36.12 -17.75
N LYS A 340 6.60 37.17 -17.64
CA LYS A 340 5.75 37.44 -16.46
C LYS A 340 4.68 36.35 -16.27
N LYS A 341 3.98 35.93 -17.33
CA LYS A 341 2.93 34.89 -17.26
C LYS A 341 3.52 33.51 -16.97
N VAL A 342 4.60 33.12 -17.65
CA VAL A 342 5.35 31.89 -17.37
C VAL A 342 5.85 31.87 -15.94
N THR A 343 6.45 32.98 -15.45
CA THR A 343 6.92 33.07 -14.06
C THR A 343 5.76 32.92 -13.07
N LYS A 344 4.61 33.58 -13.31
CA LYS A 344 3.43 33.50 -12.43
C LYS A 344 2.91 32.08 -12.28
N ASN A 345 2.81 31.31 -13.37
CA ASN A 345 2.30 29.95 -13.32
C ASN A 345 3.33 28.94 -12.80
N VAL A 346 4.62 29.17 -13.05
CA VAL A 346 5.70 28.43 -12.39
C VAL A 346 5.66 28.64 -10.88
N VAL A 347 5.43 29.87 -10.42
CA VAL A 347 5.24 30.17 -8.98
C VAL A 347 4.02 29.42 -8.43
N LYS A 348 2.93 29.31 -9.20
CA LYS A 348 1.74 28.53 -8.81
C LYS A 348 2.03 27.02 -8.72
N ALA A 349 2.73 26.45 -9.70
CA ALA A 349 3.13 25.04 -9.69
C ALA A 349 4.10 24.74 -8.53
N LYS A 350 5.06 25.62 -8.28
CA LYS A 350 5.94 25.56 -7.10
C LYS A 350 5.14 25.63 -5.81
N ALA A 351 4.15 26.50 -5.71
CA ALA A 351 3.32 26.61 -4.51
C ALA A 351 2.57 25.31 -4.21
N GLU A 352 2.09 24.57 -5.23
CA GLU A 352 1.47 23.26 -5.03
C GLU A 352 2.48 22.17 -4.62
N ILE A 353 3.69 22.15 -5.20
CA ILE A 353 4.75 21.23 -4.78
C ILE A 353 5.22 21.56 -3.36
N GLU A 354 5.38 22.84 -3.01
CA GLU A 354 5.72 23.28 -1.65
C GLU A 354 4.63 22.92 -0.64
N LYS A 355 3.35 23.07 -1.01
CA LYS A 355 2.21 22.64 -0.19
C LYS A 355 2.24 21.13 0.04
N THR A 356 2.56 20.36 -0.99
CA THR A 356 2.73 18.90 -0.90
C THR A 356 3.93 18.53 -0.03
N ARG A 357 5.07 19.23 -0.19
CA ARG A 357 6.27 19.07 0.65
C ARG A 357 5.98 19.34 2.12
N ARG A 358 5.26 20.43 2.43
CA ARG A 358 4.83 20.77 3.80
C ARG A 358 3.89 19.70 4.39
N ASN A 359 3.09 19.03 3.56
CA ASN A 359 2.21 17.93 3.93
C ASN A 359 2.66 16.56 3.38
N ALA A 360 3.97 16.28 3.37
CA ALA A 360 4.50 15.04 2.79
C ALA A 360 3.87 13.78 3.44
N GLN A 361 3.57 13.83 4.74
CA GLN A 361 2.87 12.75 5.44
C GLN A 361 1.47 12.47 4.88
N GLY A 362 0.67 13.52 4.63
CA GLY A 362 -0.66 13.37 4.03
C GLY A 362 -0.58 12.81 2.62
N PHE A 363 0.38 13.29 1.81
CA PHE A 363 0.64 12.79 0.46
C PHE A 363 1.02 11.30 0.48
N THR A 364 1.97 10.90 1.32
CA THR A 364 2.39 9.49 1.48
C THR A 364 1.20 8.61 1.88
N LYS A 365 0.37 9.06 2.83
CA LYS A 365 -0.82 8.34 3.29
C LYS A 365 -1.82 8.13 2.16
N GLU A 366 -2.14 9.18 1.41
CA GLU A 366 -3.15 9.12 0.36
C GLU A 366 -2.73 8.21 -0.80
N ASN A 367 -1.49 8.34 -1.28
CA ASN A 367 -0.97 7.50 -2.36
C ASN A 367 -0.85 6.03 -1.94
N PHE A 368 -0.39 5.78 -0.71
CA PHE A 368 -0.34 4.41 -0.18
C PHE A 368 -1.75 3.81 -0.04
N LEU A 369 -2.76 4.60 0.36
CA LEU A 369 -4.15 4.14 0.42
C LEU A 369 -4.68 3.76 -0.97
N LYS A 370 -4.44 4.60 -1.97
CA LYS A 370 -4.83 4.33 -3.38
C LYS A 370 -4.18 3.04 -3.87
N TRP A 371 -2.90 2.85 -3.54
CA TRP A 371 -2.17 1.63 -3.88
C TRP A 371 -2.73 0.39 -3.18
N LEU A 372 -3.02 0.44 -1.87
CA LEU A 372 -3.62 -0.66 -1.10
C LEU A 372 -4.97 -1.11 -1.68
N ARG A 373 -5.82 -0.15 -2.07
CA ARG A 373 -7.12 -0.46 -2.68
C ARG A 373 -6.98 -1.15 -4.03
N SER A 374 -6.05 -0.66 -4.85
CA SER A 374 -5.87 -1.14 -6.23
C SER A 374 -5.12 -2.48 -6.30
N ASN A 375 -4.17 -2.73 -5.40
CA ASN A 375 -3.25 -3.87 -5.51
C ASN A 375 -3.48 -4.95 -4.44
N MET A 376 -4.05 -4.60 -3.28
CA MET A 376 -4.08 -5.45 -2.09
C MET A 376 -5.49 -5.81 -1.61
N GLY A 377 -6.55 -5.40 -2.31
CA GLY A 377 -7.92 -5.79 -1.99
C GLY A 377 -8.52 -5.09 -0.76
N PHE A 378 -7.93 -3.98 -0.31
CA PHE A 378 -8.50 -3.18 0.78
C PHE A 378 -9.74 -2.43 0.30
N LYS A 379 -10.89 -2.61 0.99
CA LYS A 379 -12.12 -1.82 0.76
C LYS A 379 -12.19 -0.53 1.60
N SER A 380 -11.47 -0.50 2.71
CA SER A 380 -11.35 0.64 3.63
C SER A 380 -9.93 0.71 4.16
N GLU A 381 -9.60 1.73 4.96
CA GLU A 381 -8.30 1.78 5.65
C GLU A 381 -8.19 0.76 6.82
N MET A 382 -9.24 -0.03 7.08
CA MET A 382 -9.25 -0.97 8.21
C MET A 382 -8.56 -2.28 7.86
N SER A 383 -7.63 -2.67 8.73
CA SER A 383 -6.85 -3.90 8.71
C SER A 383 -7.18 -4.72 9.96
N LEU A 384 -7.16 -6.04 9.84
CA LEU A 384 -7.23 -6.96 10.97
C LEU A 384 -5.85 -7.03 11.64
N ALA A 385 -5.76 -6.66 12.91
CA ALA A 385 -4.54 -6.81 13.70
C ALA A 385 -4.39 -8.27 14.14
N TYR A 386 -5.27 -8.73 15.04
CA TYR A 386 -5.30 -10.12 15.53
C TYR A 386 -6.73 -10.66 15.50
N GLU A 387 -6.86 -11.95 15.22
CA GLU A 387 -8.12 -12.70 15.32
C GLU A 387 -8.70 -12.64 16.73
N SER A 388 -10.03 -12.75 16.83
CA SER A 388 -10.67 -13.06 18.11
C SER A 388 -10.18 -14.42 18.63
N THR A 389 -10.21 -14.63 19.95
CA THR A 389 -9.83 -15.91 20.56
C THR A 389 -10.79 -17.05 20.21
N THR A 390 -12.05 -16.72 19.94
CA THR A 390 -13.12 -17.66 19.58
C THR A 390 -13.96 -17.13 18.43
N VAL A 391 -14.62 -18.05 17.74
CA VAL A 391 -15.55 -17.82 16.64
C VAL A 391 -16.74 -18.76 16.80
N ASN A 392 -17.95 -18.28 16.50
CA ASN A 392 -19.12 -19.16 16.44
C ASN A 392 -19.14 -19.88 15.10
N VAL A 393 -19.14 -21.20 15.15
CA VAL A 393 -19.21 -22.10 14.00
C VAL A 393 -20.55 -22.81 14.00
N ASP A 394 -21.15 -22.97 12.82
CA ASP A 394 -22.31 -23.85 12.62
C ASP A 394 -22.18 -24.55 11.27
N ILE A 395 -22.53 -25.85 11.23
CA ILE A 395 -22.66 -26.62 10.00
C ILE A 395 -24.14 -26.85 9.76
N VAL A 396 -24.68 -26.20 8.72
CA VAL A 396 -26.07 -26.38 8.28
C VAL A 396 -26.06 -26.98 6.88
N LYS A 397 -26.61 -28.19 6.73
CA LYS A 397 -26.63 -28.91 5.44
C LYS A 397 -25.23 -29.04 4.78
N LYS A 398 -24.20 -29.33 5.59
CA LYS A 398 -22.78 -29.41 5.19
C LYS A 398 -22.14 -28.07 4.77
N VAL A 399 -22.85 -26.96 4.90
CA VAL A 399 -22.29 -25.61 4.70
C VAL A 399 -21.79 -25.08 6.03
N VAL A 400 -20.50 -24.73 6.09
CA VAL A 400 -19.91 -24.09 7.26
C VAL A 400 -20.20 -22.59 7.23
N ALA A 401 -20.69 -22.06 8.35
CA ALA A 401 -20.85 -20.63 8.59
C ALA A 401 -20.00 -20.21 9.80
N PHE A 402 -19.32 -19.07 9.66
CA PHE A 402 -18.60 -18.41 10.75
C PHE A 402 -19.36 -17.16 11.15
N LYS A 403 -19.40 -16.87 12.46
CA LYS A 403 -19.93 -15.61 12.99
C LYS A 403 -19.00 -15.08 14.07
N ALA A 404 -18.72 -13.78 14.02
CA ALA A 404 -17.94 -13.12 15.06
C ALA A 404 -18.62 -13.27 16.44
N PRO A 405 -17.84 -13.35 17.53
CA PRO A 405 -18.39 -13.36 18.88
C PRO A 405 -19.10 -12.03 19.17
N SER A 406 -20.17 -12.08 19.97
CA SER A 406 -21.00 -10.91 20.33
C SER A 406 -20.23 -9.84 21.11
N THR A 407 -19.22 -10.23 21.88
CA THR A 407 -18.28 -9.32 22.57
C THR A 407 -16.90 -9.37 21.94
N LYS A 408 -16.46 -8.24 21.37
CA LYS A 408 -15.09 -8.04 20.92
C LYS A 408 -14.23 -7.55 22.09
N LYS A 409 -13.71 -8.47 22.91
CA LYS A 409 -12.66 -8.13 23.86
C LYS A 409 -11.33 -7.96 23.12
N SER A 410 -10.54 -6.95 23.49
CA SER A 410 -9.17 -6.75 22.99
C SER A 410 -8.21 -7.73 23.67
N VAL A 411 -8.43 -9.03 23.47
CA VAL A 411 -7.62 -10.12 24.03
C VAL A 411 -7.13 -10.99 22.88
N VAL A 412 -5.85 -11.33 22.92
CA VAL A 412 -5.20 -12.21 21.96
C VAL A 412 -4.79 -13.50 22.64
N SER A 413 -4.98 -14.63 21.95
CA SER A 413 -4.50 -15.94 22.41
C SER A 413 -3.21 -16.30 21.68
N SER A 414 -2.18 -16.71 22.43
CA SER A 414 -0.91 -17.20 21.87
C SER A 414 -1.11 -18.34 20.89
N LYS A 415 -1.98 -19.30 21.24
CA LYS A 415 -2.35 -20.44 20.38
C LYS A 415 -3.02 -19.99 19.09
N SER A 416 -3.92 -19.00 19.16
CA SER A 416 -4.60 -18.46 17.97
C SER A 416 -3.62 -17.72 17.05
N VAL A 417 -2.69 -16.94 17.62
CA VAL A 417 -1.61 -16.32 16.85
C VAL A 417 -0.83 -17.39 16.10
N GLY A 418 -0.27 -18.38 16.80
CA GLY A 418 0.51 -19.46 16.20
C GLY A 418 -0.20 -20.18 15.04
N ALA A 419 -1.43 -20.66 15.29
CA ALA A 419 -2.22 -21.35 14.28
C ALA A 419 -2.59 -20.45 13.08
N SER A 420 -2.88 -19.17 13.32
CA SER A 420 -3.13 -18.21 12.23
C SER A 420 -1.87 -18.02 11.37
N LEU A 421 -0.68 -17.90 11.98
CA LEU A 421 0.56 -17.75 11.23
C LEU A 421 0.83 -18.99 10.35
N ALA A 422 0.61 -20.19 10.91
CA ALA A 422 0.84 -21.45 10.19
C ALA A 422 -0.10 -21.63 9.00
N SER A 423 -1.41 -21.48 9.22
CA SER A 423 -2.42 -21.62 8.16
C SER A 423 -2.30 -20.54 7.09
N ASN A 424 -2.01 -19.29 7.47
CA ASN A 424 -1.78 -18.18 6.54
C ASN A 424 -0.57 -18.46 5.64
N ALA A 425 0.57 -18.83 6.22
CA ALA A 425 1.77 -19.16 5.44
C ALA A 425 1.48 -20.26 4.39
N LYS A 426 0.71 -21.30 4.77
CA LYS A 426 0.35 -22.39 3.85
C LYS A 426 -0.63 -21.95 2.76
N ILE A 427 -1.61 -21.09 3.08
CA ILE A 427 -2.52 -20.50 2.08
C ILE A 427 -1.75 -19.65 1.08
N PHE A 428 -0.82 -18.84 1.55
CA PHE A 428 -0.01 -17.97 0.69
C PHE A 428 0.92 -18.78 -0.21
N ASP A 429 1.48 -19.88 0.32
CA ASP A 429 2.34 -20.78 -0.45
C ASP A 429 1.58 -21.61 -1.50
N SER A 430 0.25 -21.71 -1.40
CA SER A 430 -0.57 -22.47 -2.33
C SER A 430 -0.64 -21.91 -3.77
N GLY A 431 -0.01 -20.74 -4.01
CA GLY A 431 0.14 -20.12 -5.34
C GLY A 431 -1.05 -19.29 -5.80
N LEU A 432 -2.01 -19.00 -4.92
CA LEU A 432 -3.31 -18.40 -5.26
C LEU A 432 -3.42 -16.90 -5.00
N LEU A 433 -2.29 -16.23 -4.77
CA LEU A 433 -2.23 -14.78 -4.53
C LEU A 433 -2.55 -13.92 -5.78
N SER A 434 -2.94 -14.53 -6.90
CA SER A 434 -3.61 -13.84 -8.01
C SER A 434 -5.00 -13.34 -7.61
N ASP A 435 -5.68 -13.99 -6.66
CA ASP A 435 -6.91 -13.50 -6.06
C ASP A 435 -6.59 -12.35 -5.09
N THR A 436 -7.04 -11.13 -5.43
CA THR A 436 -6.86 -9.94 -4.58
C THR A 436 -7.45 -10.10 -3.19
N ALA A 437 -8.49 -10.93 -3.00
CA ALA A 437 -9.07 -11.19 -1.68
C ALA A 437 -8.09 -11.92 -0.74
N LEU A 438 -7.11 -12.64 -1.30
CA LEU A 438 -6.08 -13.35 -0.53
C LEU A 438 -4.83 -12.50 -0.27
N ARG A 439 -4.70 -11.31 -0.89
CA ARG A 439 -3.54 -10.42 -0.72
C ARG A 439 -3.59 -9.58 0.56
N LYS A 440 -4.77 -9.10 0.95
CA LYS A 440 -4.98 -8.33 2.20
C LYS A 440 -4.47 -9.10 3.44
N PRO A 441 -4.84 -10.39 3.64
CA PRO A 441 -4.32 -11.18 4.75
C PRO A 441 -2.79 -11.31 4.78
N VAL A 442 -2.10 -11.23 3.64
CA VAL A 442 -0.62 -11.31 3.62
C VAL A 442 0.03 -10.09 4.29
N ILE A 443 -0.49 -8.87 4.04
CA ILE A 443 0.04 -7.69 4.72
C ILE A 443 -0.37 -7.68 6.20
N GLU A 444 -1.57 -8.15 6.52
CA GLU A 444 -2.01 -8.33 7.91
C GLU A 444 -1.09 -9.29 8.68
N GLN A 445 -0.67 -10.38 8.04
CA GLN A 445 0.30 -11.32 8.57
C GLN A 445 1.67 -10.67 8.84
N ILE A 446 2.17 -9.84 7.92
CA ILE A 446 3.42 -9.07 8.13
C ILE A 446 3.29 -8.19 9.38
N ASN A 447 2.18 -7.48 9.51
CA ASN A 447 1.92 -6.65 10.69
C ASN A 447 1.86 -7.44 11.99
N ARG A 448 1.33 -8.65 11.99
CA ARG A 448 1.32 -9.54 13.17
C ARG A 448 2.70 -9.99 13.59
N ILE A 449 3.55 -10.38 12.63
CA ILE A 449 4.93 -10.79 12.90
C ILE A 449 5.70 -9.61 13.51
N MET A 450 5.53 -8.40 12.96
CA MET A 450 6.15 -7.19 13.50
C MET A 450 5.59 -6.79 14.86
N GLY A 451 4.27 -6.89 15.05
CA GLY A 451 3.61 -6.62 16.33
C GLY A 451 3.93 -7.66 17.42
N PHE A 452 4.32 -8.88 17.03
CA PHE A 452 4.70 -9.94 17.98
C PHE A 452 5.96 -9.56 18.76
N GLY A 453 7.10 -9.45 18.08
CA GLY A 453 8.39 -9.17 18.69
C GLY A 453 8.77 -7.69 18.79
N GLY A 454 7.97 -6.79 18.21
CA GLY A 454 8.35 -5.39 18.06
C GLY A 454 9.24 -5.15 16.83
N VAL A 455 9.45 -3.88 16.51
CA VAL A 455 10.29 -3.47 15.37
C VAL A 455 11.69 -3.13 15.88
N PRO A 456 12.76 -3.74 15.33
CA PRO A 456 14.12 -3.28 15.59
C PRO A 456 14.33 -1.90 14.95
N GLY A 457 14.75 -0.91 15.71
CA GLY A 457 15.01 0.43 15.15
C GLY A 457 15.53 1.45 16.15
N LYS A 458 16.24 2.47 15.64
CA LYS A 458 16.59 3.67 16.40
C LYS A 458 15.54 4.77 16.17
N PRO A 459 15.26 5.65 17.15
CA PRO A 459 15.94 5.79 18.44
C PRO A 459 15.53 4.76 19.52
N ALA A 460 14.43 4.02 19.33
CA ALA A 460 14.07 2.89 20.20
C ALA A 460 13.31 1.81 19.42
N PRO A 461 13.54 0.51 19.71
CA PRO A 461 12.73 -0.55 19.15
C PRO A 461 11.26 -0.37 19.57
N THR A 462 10.32 -0.62 18.66
CA THR A 462 8.90 -0.57 19.05
C THR A 462 8.60 -1.78 19.93
N LYS A 463 7.78 -1.59 20.97
CA LYS A 463 7.42 -2.68 21.88
C LYS A 463 6.38 -3.57 21.18
N GLY A 464 6.68 -4.86 21.02
CA GLY A 464 5.68 -5.84 20.59
C GLY A 464 4.74 -6.26 21.73
N ILE A 465 3.95 -7.31 21.48
CA ILE A 465 3.08 -7.92 22.51
C ILE A 465 3.81 -8.95 23.40
N VAL A 466 5.04 -9.35 23.03
CA VAL A 466 5.91 -10.26 23.79
C VAL A 466 6.48 -9.60 25.06
N LYS A 467 6.58 -10.36 26.16
CA LYS A 467 7.22 -9.95 27.41
C LYS A 467 8.09 -11.05 28.03
N SER A 468 8.88 -10.70 29.05
CA SER A 468 9.55 -11.67 29.93
C SER A 468 8.53 -12.45 30.77
N PHE A 469 8.73 -13.76 30.90
CA PHE A 469 7.90 -14.61 31.75
C PHE A 469 8.17 -14.37 33.24
N GLU A 470 9.36 -13.87 33.58
CA GLU A 470 9.83 -13.56 34.93
C GLU A 470 9.22 -12.28 35.55
N ASN A 471 8.16 -11.72 34.97
CA ASN A 471 7.48 -10.49 35.43
C ASN A 471 8.37 -9.24 35.50
N ASN A 472 9.45 -9.21 34.70
CA ASN A 472 10.17 -7.98 34.48
C ASN A 472 9.34 -7.04 33.58
N ARG A 473 9.18 -5.77 33.97
CA ARG A 473 8.47 -4.75 33.16
C ARG A 473 9.28 -4.33 31.93
N THR A 474 10.50 -4.83 31.77
CA THR A 474 11.33 -4.54 30.61
C THR A 474 10.67 -5.08 29.34
N PRO A 475 10.44 -4.22 28.34
CA PRO A 475 9.99 -4.65 27.02
C PRO A 475 10.97 -5.64 26.40
N TYR A 476 10.45 -6.53 25.55
CA TYR A 476 11.27 -7.49 24.85
C TYR A 476 12.11 -6.81 23.76
N ASP A 477 13.42 -7.02 23.81
CA ASP A 477 14.35 -6.72 22.72
C ASP A 477 14.97 -8.03 22.22
N VAL A 478 14.74 -8.34 20.95
CA VAL A 478 15.27 -9.53 20.27
C VAL A 478 16.80 -9.59 20.36
N GLY A 479 17.49 -8.44 20.34
CA GLY A 479 18.94 -8.33 20.40
C GLY A 479 19.54 -8.75 21.75
N ASP A 480 18.86 -8.39 22.84
CA ASP A 480 19.30 -8.73 24.22
C ASP A 480 18.74 -10.07 24.69
N ALA A 481 17.73 -10.59 24.00
CA ALA A 481 17.03 -11.80 24.41
C ALA A 481 17.89 -13.06 24.34
N ILE A 482 18.80 -13.17 23.37
CA ILE A 482 19.62 -14.38 23.19
C ILE A 482 20.58 -14.55 24.38
N ASP A 483 21.20 -13.47 24.83
CA ASP A 483 22.17 -13.48 25.93
C ASP A 483 21.50 -13.38 27.32
N SER A 484 20.21 -13.09 27.35
CA SER A 484 19.44 -13.01 28.58
C SER A 484 19.07 -14.40 29.13
N VAL A 485 19.24 -14.58 30.44
CA VAL A 485 18.73 -15.74 31.19
C VAL A 485 17.20 -15.78 31.27
N ALA A 486 16.53 -14.66 30.97
CA ALA A 486 15.08 -14.53 31.02
C ALA A 486 14.42 -15.14 29.78
N SER A 487 13.28 -15.79 30.02
CA SER A 487 12.44 -16.44 29.01
C SER A 487 11.43 -15.43 28.49
N PHE A 488 11.20 -15.38 27.17
CA PHE A 488 10.36 -14.35 26.56
C PHE A 488 9.33 -14.93 25.60
N GLY A 489 8.09 -14.48 25.68
CA GLY A 489 7.06 -14.90 24.74
C GLY A 489 5.72 -14.26 25.00
N LEU A 490 4.69 -14.84 24.42
CA LEU A 490 3.30 -14.44 24.63
C LEU A 490 2.65 -15.43 25.59
N VAL A 491 2.14 -14.92 26.71
CA VAL A 491 1.32 -15.71 27.65
C VAL A 491 -0.02 -16.07 26.99
N ASP A 492 -0.69 -17.09 27.52
CA ASP A 492 -1.83 -17.74 26.84
C ASP A 492 -2.93 -16.79 26.41
N LEU A 493 -3.25 -15.82 27.27
CA LEU A 493 -4.18 -14.74 26.98
C LEU A 493 -3.51 -13.42 27.33
N THR A 494 -3.45 -12.52 26.34
CA THR A 494 -2.85 -11.20 26.50
C THR A 494 -3.89 -10.12 26.22
N GLU A 495 -4.16 -9.30 27.22
CA GLU A 495 -4.93 -8.07 27.05
C GLU A 495 -4.11 -7.04 26.29
N LEU A 496 -4.76 -6.37 25.34
CA LEU A 496 -4.17 -5.32 24.53
C LEU A 496 -4.62 -3.95 25.00
N SER A 497 -3.67 -3.04 25.19
CA SER A 497 -3.92 -1.60 25.40
C SER A 497 -4.14 -0.87 24.07
N SER A 498 -3.49 -1.37 23.01
CA SER A 498 -3.72 -1.00 21.62
C SER A 498 -3.50 -2.23 20.73
N PRO A 499 -3.92 -2.23 19.45
CA PRO A 499 -3.94 -3.43 18.61
C PRO A 499 -2.62 -4.21 18.51
N PHE A 500 -1.46 -3.58 18.75
CA PHE A 500 -0.14 -4.22 18.77
C PHE A 500 0.65 -3.95 20.06
N LEU A 501 0.00 -3.41 21.10
CA LEU A 501 0.62 -3.17 22.40
C LEU A 501 -0.13 -3.91 23.48
N ARG A 502 0.62 -4.69 24.23
CA ARG A 502 0.13 -5.34 25.45
C ARG A 502 -0.25 -4.29 26.49
N LYS A 503 -1.29 -4.58 27.28
CA LYS A 503 -1.60 -3.85 28.51
C LYS A 503 -0.69 -4.34 29.63
N GLU A 504 -0.06 -3.43 30.36
CA GLU A 504 0.76 -3.81 31.52
C GLU A 504 -0.17 -4.26 32.66
N VAL A 505 -0.13 -5.55 32.97
CA VAL A 505 -0.86 -6.16 34.09
C VAL A 505 0.12 -7.00 34.91
N ASN A 506 0.02 -6.91 36.24
CA ASN A 506 0.80 -7.69 37.20
C ASN A 506 0.22 -9.11 37.32
N ASP A 507 0.31 -9.88 36.25
CA ASP A 507 -0.19 -11.25 36.23
C ASP A 507 0.96 -12.24 36.22
N VAL A 508 0.84 -13.29 37.04
CA VAL A 508 1.73 -14.45 36.99
C VAL A 508 1.53 -15.15 35.64
N ALA A 509 2.62 -15.55 35.00
CA ALA A 509 2.54 -16.14 33.66
C ALA A 509 1.86 -17.51 33.68
N ASN A 510 0.76 -17.63 32.93
CA ASN A 510 0.18 -18.90 32.50
C ASN A 510 0.62 -19.16 31.06
N ILE A 511 1.31 -20.27 30.87
CA ILE A 511 1.96 -20.62 29.60
C ILE A 511 1.63 -22.08 29.32
N SER A 512 0.73 -22.30 28.38
CA SER A 512 0.39 -23.61 27.90
C SER A 512 1.45 -24.10 26.93
N ALA A 513 1.91 -25.32 27.14
CA ALA A 513 2.78 -26.08 26.27
C ALA A 513 2.22 -26.14 24.84
N ASP A 514 0.93 -26.46 24.69
CA ASP A 514 0.25 -26.51 23.38
C ASP A 514 0.31 -25.15 22.68
N ALA A 515 0.06 -24.06 23.42
CA ALA A 515 0.04 -22.72 22.86
C ALA A 515 1.44 -22.24 22.42
N GLN A 516 2.50 -22.57 23.18
CA GLN A 516 3.86 -22.25 22.78
C GLN A 516 4.31 -23.06 21.57
N ILE A 517 3.94 -24.34 21.47
CA ILE A 517 4.24 -25.14 20.29
C ILE A 517 3.54 -24.58 19.05
N GLU A 518 2.29 -24.12 19.18
CA GLU A 518 1.60 -23.46 18.06
C GLU A 518 2.29 -22.18 17.62
N ILE A 519 2.81 -21.36 18.54
CA ILE A 519 3.66 -20.22 18.17
C ILE A 519 4.90 -20.69 17.40
N GLY A 520 5.62 -21.69 17.91
CA GLY A 520 6.79 -22.26 17.24
C GLY A 520 6.47 -22.78 15.84
N ASN A 521 5.35 -23.50 15.68
CA ASN A 521 4.86 -24.01 14.40
C ASN A 521 4.48 -22.89 13.42
N GLY A 522 3.81 -21.85 13.92
CA GLY A 522 3.45 -20.66 13.16
C GLY A 522 4.65 -19.88 12.63
N LEU A 523 5.63 -19.63 13.50
CA LEU A 523 6.90 -19.00 13.15
C LEU A 523 7.68 -19.86 12.15
N LEU A 524 7.79 -21.17 12.38
CA LEU A 524 8.48 -22.08 11.49
C LEU A 524 7.83 -22.16 10.10
N SER A 525 6.50 -22.23 10.03
CA SER A 525 5.75 -22.21 8.78
C SER A 525 5.93 -20.89 8.02
N THR A 526 5.94 -19.78 8.76
CA THR A 526 6.21 -18.45 8.20
C THR A 526 7.64 -18.32 7.69
N MET A 527 8.63 -18.84 8.42
CA MET A 527 10.02 -18.91 7.98
C MET A 527 10.14 -19.69 6.66
N LYS A 528 9.44 -20.83 6.54
CA LYS A 528 9.40 -21.61 5.29
C LYS A 528 8.87 -20.78 4.12
N TYR A 529 7.78 -20.06 4.32
CA TYR A 529 7.21 -19.17 3.30
C TYR A 529 8.15 -18.00 2.95
N LEU A 530 8.94 -17.51 3.90
CA LEU A 530 9.82 -16.35 3.72
C LEU A 530 11.27 -16.69 3.36
N ARG A 531 11.63 -17.96 3.16
CA ARG A 531 13.00 -18.36 2.76
C ARG A 531 13.53 -17.49 1.63
N ASP A 532 14.58 -16.74 1.91
CA ASP A 532 15.09 -15.72 1.00
C ASP A 532 16.08 -16.27 -0.03
N TRP A 533 16.46 -17.54 0.11
CA TRP A 533 17.24 -18.32 -0.86
C TRP A 533 16.39 -19.09 -1.88
N GLU A 534 15.07 -19.22 -1.64
CA GLU A 534 14.14 -19.91 -2.54
C GLU A 534 13.20 -18.92 -3.21
N LYS A 535 12.99 -19.08 -4.52
CA LYS A 535 11.95 -18.35 -5.24
C LYS A 535 10.61 -19.06 -5.03
N ASN A 536 9.61 -18.36 -4.48
CA ASN A 536 8.31 -18.95 -4.19
C ASN A 536 7.15 -17.98 -4.52
N SER A 537 5.99 -18.27 -3.98
CA SER A 537 4.75 -17.49 -4.13
C SER A 537 4.86 -16.05 -3.61
N PHE A 538 5.68 -15.77 -2.59
CA PHE A 538 5.94 -14.42 -2.11
C PHE A 538 6.54 -13.54 -3.21
N ASP A 539 7.54 -14.06 -3.92
CA ASP A 539 8.26 -13.31 -4.98
C ASP A 539 7.35 -12.95 -6.15
N LYS A 540 6.35 -13.80 -6.43
CA LYS A 540 5.36 -13.58 -7.49
C LYS A 540 4.26 -12.58 -7.09
N SER A 541 4.03 -12.39 -5.80
CA SER A 541 2.85 -11.68 -5.29
C SER A 541 3.17 -10.34 -4.63
N LEU A 542 4.16 -10.31 -3.74
CA LEU A 542 4.58 -9.11 -3.01
C LEU A 542 5.99 -8.65 -3.38
N GLY A 543 6.88 -9.59 -3.69
CA GLY A 543 8.30 -9.32 -3.90
C GLY A 543 8.61 -8.42 -5.10
N GLY A 544 7.64 -8.14 -5.99
CA GLY A 544 7.85 -7.24 -7.14
C GLY A 544 7.46 -5.78 -6.89
N PHE A 545 6.82 -5.45 -5.75
CA PHE A 545 6.32 -4.11 -5.51
C PHE A 545 7.42 -3.17 -5.02
N LYS A 546 7.62 -2.08 -5.76
CA LYS A 546 8.62 -1.05 -5.48
C LYS A 546 7.96 0.24 -4.99
N ALA A 547 8.72 1.07 -4.29
CA ALA A 547 8.27 2.39 -3.86
C ALA A 547 7.75 3.27 -5.02
N THR A 548 8.35 3.18 -6.21
CA THR A 548 7.90 3.86 -7.43
C THR A 548 6.49 3.47 -7.87
N SER A 549 6.02 2.25 -7.55
CA SER A 549 4.64 1.84 -7.83
C SER A 549 3.60 2.55 -6.95
N VAL A 550 4.04 3.20 -5.88
CA VAL A 550 3.19 3.99 -4.97
C VAL A 550 3.34 5.49 -5.26
N PHE A 551 4.57 5.96 -5.49
CA PHE A 551 4.90 7.38 -5.48
C PHE A 551 5.35 7.97 -6.82
N GLY A 552 5.43 7.19 -7.90
CA GLY A 552 5.83 7.73 -9.21
C GLY A 552 7.29 8.17 -9.29
N GLU A 553 7.56 9.20 -10.10
CA GLU A 553 8.89 9.81 -10.31
C GLU A 553 9.34 10.63 -9.08
N GLU A 554 8.39 10.99 -8.20
CA GLU A 554 8.60 11.71 -6.95
C GLU A 554 9.31 10.89 -5.88
N ALA A 555 9.64 9.62 -6.16
CA ALA A 555 10.39 8.74 -5.27
C ALA A 555 11.89 9.10 -5.13
N GLY A 556 12.42 10.05 -5.93
CA GLY A 556 13.82 10.50 -5.88
C GLY A 556 14.82 9.45 -6.36
N GLY A 557 16.02 9.89 -6.78
CA GLY A 557 17.05 9.11 -7.51
C GLY A 557 17.66 7.87 -6.84
N SER A 558 17.13 7.39 -5.72
CA SER A 558 17.44 6.08 -5.10
C SER A 558 16.26 5.10 -5.13
N GLY A 559 15.08 5.54 -5.56
CA GLY A 559 13.79 4.85 -5.44
C GLY A 559 13.47 3.79 -6.51
N GLU A 560 14.20 3.72 -7.62
CA GLU A 560 13.96 2.70 -8.67
C GLU A 560 14.21 1.25 -8.18
N GLY A 561 14.85 1.08 -7.01
CA GLY A 561 15.25 -0.22 -6.46
C GLY A 561 14.62 -0.63 -5.14
N THR A 562 13.98 0.27 -4.37
CA THR A 562 13.52 -0.06 -3.01
C THR A 562 12.23 -0.87 -3.04
N MET A 563 12.34 -2.13 -2.59
CA MET A 563 11.21 -3.04 -2.45
C MET A 563 10.34 -2.62 -1.27
N LEU A 564 9.02 -2.55 -1.47
CA LEU A 564 8.06 -2.33 -0.38
C LEU A 564 8.08 -3.49 0.62
N PHE A 565 8.26 -4.71 0.11
CA PHE A 565 8.21 -5.93 0.92
C PHE A 565 9.52 -6.71 0.74
N ASN A 566 10.52 -6.39 1.55
CA ASN A 566 11.79 -7.09 1.52
C ASN A 566 11.69 -8.47 2.20
N LYS A 567 11.70 -9.53 1.39
CA LYS A 567 11.60 -10.92 1.85
C LYS A 567 12.71 -11.27 2.85
N THR A 568 13.94 -10.82 2.61
CA THR A 568 15.10 -11.09 3.48
C THR A 568 14.91 -10.48 4.88
N ASP A 569 14.34 -9.27 4.97
CA ASP A 569 14.13 -8.61 6.26
C ASP A 569 13.02 -9.30 7.07
N PHE A 570 11.92 -9.69 6.41
CA PHE A 570 10.86 -10.45 7.07
C PHE A 570 11.31 -11.86 7.47
N PHE A 571 12.15 -12.50 6.66
CA PHE A 571 12.79 -13.77 7.03
C PHE A 571 13.64 -13.59 8.30
N GLY A 572 14.52 -12.58 8.32
CA GLY A 572 15.36 -12.29 9.47
C GLY A 572 14.58 -12.03 10.75
N LEU A 573 13.51 -11.23 10.68
CA LEU A 573 12.62 -10.98 11.81
C LEU A 573 11.95 -12.27 12.33
N THR A 574 11.42 -13.09 11.43
CA THR A 574 10.74 -14.35 11.81
C THR A 574 11.75 -15.35 12.39
N ALA A 575 12.94 -15.46 11.78
CA ALA A 575 14.01 -16.32 12.25
C ALA A 575 14.49 -15.92 13.64
N ALA A 576 14.66 -14.63 13.91
CA ALA A 576 15.07 -14.15 15.23
C ALA A 576 14.01 -14.44 16.30
N GLN A 577 12.72 -14.30 15.98
CA GLN A 577 11.64 -14.69 16.90
C GLN A 577 11.61 -16.21 17.15
N PHE A 578 11.83 -17.02 16.10
CA PHE A 578 11.86 -18.48 16.23
C PHE A 578 13.07 -18.96 17.04
N ILE A 579 14.26 -18.40 16.82
CA ILE A 579 15.46 -18.70 17.61
C ILE A 579 15.22 -18.39 19.09
N ASN A 580 14.59 -17.25 19.38
CA ASN A 580 14.26 -16.89 20.76
C ASN A 580 13.22 -17.84 21.38
N TRP A 581 12.23 -18.30 20.61
CA TRP A 581 11.31 -19.34 21.05
C TRP A 581 12.06 -20.64 21.40
N ILE A 582 12.99 -21.10 20.55
CA ILE A 582 13.84 -22.28 20.83
C ILE A 582 14.66 -22.05 22.11
N ALA A 583 15.26 -20.87 22.26
CA ALA A 583 16.08 -20.54 23.41
C ALA A 583 15.30 -20.63 24.74
N ASN A 584 13.99 -20.37 24.74
CA ASN A 584 13.16 -20.54 25.95
C ASN A 584 13.14 -21.99 26.46
N LEU A 585 13.36 -22.98 25.60
CA LEU A 585 13.42 -24.38 26.00
C LEU A 585 14.63 -24.70 26.89
N THR A 586 15.60 -23.81 27.02
CA THR A 586 16.78 -23.99 27.89
C THR A 586 16.91 -22.90 28.96
N LYS A 587 15.96 -21.95 29.01
CA LYS A 587 15.94 -20.85 29.97
C LYS A 587 15.12 -21.19 31.22
N LYS A 588 15.08 -20.27 32.18
CA LYS A 588 14.46 -20.48 33.51
C LYS A 588 13.07 -21.10 33.46
N PHE A 589 12.21 -20.66 32.54
CA PHE A 589 10.86 -21.20 32.33
C PHE A 589 10.81 -22.28 31.26
N SER A 590 11.85 -23.09 31.12
CA SER A 590 11.80 -24.24 30.24
C SER A 590 10.66 -25.18 30.65
N GLN A 591 9.80 -25.45 29.68
CA GLN A 591 8.71 -26.42 29.74
C GLN A 591 9.20 -27.83 29.39
N LEU A 592 10.42 -27.98 28.89
CA LEU A 592 11.02 -29.25 28.50
C LEU A 592 11.86 -29.82 29.65
N GLY A 593 11.58 -31.08 30.01
CA GLY A 593 12.32 -31.81 31.02
C GLY A 593 12.75 -33.19 30.51
N LEU A 594 13.85 -33.68 31.05
CA LEU A 594 14.33 -35.05 30.89
C LEU A 594 14.16 -35.79 32.20
N VAL A 595 13.71 -37.04 32.14
CA VAL A 595 13.43 -37.85 33.32
C VAL A 595 14.36 -39.04 33.37
N THR A 596 14.95 -39.25 34.54
CA THR A 596 15.86 -40.37 34.81
C THR A 596 15.09 -41.68 34.98
N ASN A 597 15.82 -42.79 35.12
CA ASN A 597 15.22 -44.09 35.43
C ASN A 597 14.51 -44.09 36.81
N ASP A 598 14.98 -43.27 37.74
CA ASP A 598 14.44 -43.17 39.10
C ASP A 598 13.26 -42.19 39.20
N GLY A 599 12.76 -41.69 38.07
CA GLY A 599 11.61 -40.78 38.03
C GLY A 599 11.93 -39.32 38.38
N GLU A 600 13.22 -38.97 38.53
CA GLU A 600 13.67 -37.60 38.77
C GLU A 600 13.59 -36.76 37.50
N VAL A 601 13.01 -35.56 37.59
CA VAL A 601 12.90 -34.63 36.46
C VAL A 601 14.02 -33.61 36.50
N VAL A 602 14.88 -33.62 35.48
CA VAL A 602 15.88 -32.58 35.21
C VAL A 602 15.36 -31.67 34.11
N TRP A 603 15.07 -30.43 34.46
CA TRP A 603 14.66 -29.41 33.50
C TRP A 603 15.83 -29.00 32.61
N MET A 604 15.54 -28.67 31.35
CA MET A 604 16.59 -28.38 30.37
C MET A 604 17.50 -27.21 30.74
N ASN A 605 17.03 -26.26 31.55
CA ASN A 605 17.84 -25.17 32.08
C ASN A 605 18.92 -25.61 33.10
N ASP A 606 18.77 -26.81 33.68
CA ASP A 606 19.71 -27.41 34.61
C ASP A 606 20.42 -28.64 34.03
N TYR A 607 20.20 -28.95 32.75
CA TYR A 607 20.79 -30.10 32.07
C TYR A 607 22.32 -30.12 32.16
N THR A 608 22.97 -28.96 32.00
CA THR A 608 24.43 -28.86 32.00
C THR A 608 25.06 -29.22 33.35
N LYS A 609 24.31 -29.12 34.45
CA LYS A 609 24.74 -29.49 35.81
C LYS A 609 24.51 -30.98 36.12
N ASN A 610 23.80 -31.70 35.25
CA ASN A 610 23.35 -33.09 35.45
C ASN A 610 23.70 -33.97 34.25
N LYS A 611 24.79 -33.67 33.53
CA LYS A 611 25.19 -34.38 32.30
C LYS A 611 25.58 -35.84 32.54
N ASP A 612 25.90 -36.18 33.77
CA ASP A 612 26.28 -37.51 34.26
C ASP A 612 25.07 -38.44 34.47
N LYS A 613 23.85 -37.91 34.54
CA LYS A 613 22.63 -38.71 34.70
C LYS A 613 22.22 -39.38 33.39
N THR A 614 21.68 -40.59 33.50
CA THR A 614 21.07 -41.30 32.37
C THR A 614 19.59 -40.93 32.25
N PHE A 615 19.22 -40.34 31.12
CA PHE A 615 17.86 -39.89 30.83
C PHE A 615 17.15 -40.89 29.91
N LEU A 616 15.96 -41.36 30.31
CA LEU A 616 15.17 -42.33 29.55
C LEU A 616 13.94 -41.72 28.91
N PHE A 617 13.33 -40.73 29.56
CA PHE A 617 12.06 -40.15 29.13
C PHE A 617 12.18 -38.63 28.98
N GLY A 618 11.29 -38.06 28.17
CA GLY A 618 11.17 -36.62 27.94
C GLY A 618 9.75 -36.16 28.22
N VAL A 619 9.61 -35.01 28.88
CA VAL A 619 8.31 -34.42 29.22
C VAL A 619 8.23 -32.98 28.77
N TYR A 620 7.03 -32.53 28.43
CA TYR A 620 6.77 -31.15 28.06
C TYR A 620 5.51 -30.65 28.77
N VAL A 621 5.67 -29.68 29.68
CA VAL A 621 4.65 -29.32 30.69
C VAL A 621 4.16 -27.90 30.55
N ASP A 622 2.93 -27.65 31.01
CA ASP A 622 2.43 -26.29 31.19
C ASP A 622 3.16 -25.58 32.34
N ILE A 623 3.15 -24.25 32.30
CA ILE A 623 3.47 -23.41 33.45
C ILE A 623 2.18 -22.75 33.91
N VAL A 624 1.72 -23.13 35.10
CA VAL A 624 0.49 -22.65 35.71
C VAL A 624 0.86 -21.84 36.94
N ASN A 625 0.43 -20.60 36.99
CA ASN A 625 0.78 -19.64 38.05
C ASN A 625 2.29 -19.59 38.32
N GLY A 626 3.10 -19.58 37.26
CA GLY A 626 4.56 -19.47 37.35
C GLY A 626 5.27 -20.72 37.87
N GLN A 627 4.56 -21.83 38.04
CA GLN A 627 5.11 -23.13 38.43
C GLN A 627 4.89 -24.14 37.31
N ARG A 628 5.84 -25.08 37.16
CA ARG A 628 5.70 -26.17 36.20
C ARG A 628 4.60 -27.11 36.67
N SER A 629 3.69 -27.45 35.77
CA SER A 629 2.60 -28.36 36.08
C SER A 629 3.15 -29.71 36.54
N PRO A 630 2.54 -30.33 37.58
CA PRO A 630 2.83 -31.72 37.91
C PRO A 630 2.24 -32.68 36.87
N GLU A 631 1.41 -32.22 35.95
CA GLU A 631 0.78 -33.03 34.91
C GLU A 631 1.43 -32.79 33.54
N VAL A 632 1.57 -33.87 32.79
CA VAL A 632 2.05 -33.87 31.40
C VAL A 632 0.95 -34.43 30.53
N SER A 633 0.59 -33.71 29.45
CA SER A 633 -0.42 -34.17 28.49
C SER A 633 0.22 -34.72 27.21
N ILE A 634 -0.46 -35.67 26.56
CA ILE A 634 0.08 -36.32 25.36
C ILE A 634 0.15 -35.37 24.15
N LYS A 635 -0.88 -34.53 23.99
CA LYS A 635 -1.01 -33.64 22.83
C LYS A 635 0.18 -32.68 22.66
N PRO A 636 0.65 -31.94 23.68
CA PRO A 636 1.86 -31.15 23.58
C PRO A 636 3.11 -31.97 23.23
N ILE A 637 3.28 -33.17 23.77
CA ILE A 637 4.44 -34.02 23.46
C ILE A 637 4.47 -34.38 21.97
N VAL A 638 3.34 -34.82 21.42
CA VAL A 638 3.24 -35.19 20.00
C VAL A 638 3.46 -33.97 19.10
N LYS A 639 2.89 -32.81 19.46
CA LYS A 639 3.08 -31.57 18.70
C LYS A 639 4.54 -31.09 18.74
N VAL A 640 5.26 -31.20 19.87
CA VAL A 640 6.67 -30.79 19.94
C VAL A 640 7.58 -31.74 19.17
N ILE A 641 7.32 -33.06 19.17
CA ILE A 641 8.00 -34.04 18.32
C ILE A 641 7.88 -33.63 16.85
N ARG A 642 6.65 -33.33 16.41
CA ARG A 642 6.36 -32.90 15.03
C ARG A 642 7.07 -31.59 14.70
N LEU A 643 7.06 -30.62 15.60
CA LEU A 643 7.74 -29.35 15.43
C LEU A 643 9.24 -29.57 15.23
N PHE A 644 9.90 -30.30 16.13
CA PHE A 644 11.33 -30.60 16.06
C PHE A 644 11.72 -31.37 14.80
N LYS A 645 10.91 -32.34 14.38
CA LYS A 645 11.10 -33.03 13.09
C LYS A 645 11.05 -32.05 11.91
N ASN A 646 10.11 -31.12 11.91
CA ASN A 646 9.89 -30.18 10.80
C ASN A 646 10.96 -29.10 10.69
N ILE A 647 11.72 -28.80 11.76
CA ILE A 647 12.77 -27.76 11.71
C ILE A 647 13.76 -28.06 10.60
N GLN A 648 14.23 -29.32 10.49
CA GLN A 648 15.18 -29.72 9.44
C GLN A 648 14.66 -29.38 8.05
N GLY A 649 13.39 -29.71 7.79
CA GLY A 649 12.76 -29.46 6.49
C GLY A 649 12.59 -28.00 6.15
N VAL A 650 12.63 -27.07 7.13
CA VAL A 650 12.51 -25.62 6.95
C VAL A 650 13.86 -24.91 6.88
N ILE A 651 14.88 -25.40 7.56
CA ILE A 651 16.21 -24.80 7.51
C ILE A 651 17.14 -25.44 6.45
N ASP A 652 16.66 -26.45 5.72
CA ASP A 652 17.40 -27.00 4.59
C ASP A 652 17.76 -25.87 3.58
N GLY A 653 19.04 -25.74 3.26
CA GLY A 653 19.58 -24.67 2.41
C GLY A 653 19.81 -23.31 3.09
N ILE A 654 19.66 -23.20 4.43
CA ILE A 654 19.82 -21.93 5.17
C ILE A 654 21.19 -21.28 4.98
N GLU A 655 22.23 -22.04 4.64
CA GLU A 655 23.57 -21.53 4.33
C GLU A 655 23.60 -20.57 3.13
N LYS A 656 22.55 -20.56 2.30
CA LYS A 656 22.39 -19.69 1.14
C LYS A 656 21.59 -18.41 1.45
N THR A 657 21.21 -18.20 2.70
CA THR A 657 20.45 -17.00 3.10
C THR A 657 21.21 -15.71 2.77
N LYS A 658 20.46 -14.64 2.51
CA LYS A 658 21.03 -13.30 2.30
C LYS A 658 20.91 -12.43 3.55
N PHE A 659 20.34 -12.97 4.62
CA PHE A 659 20.17 -12.24 5.88
C PHE A 659 21.51 -12.05 6.59
N LYS A 660 21.95 -10.78 6.67
CA LYS A 660 23.31 -10.40 7.09
C LYS A 660 23.74 -10.94 8.46
N GLU A 661 22.81 -11.03 9.41
CA GLU A 661 23.13 -11.49 10.77
C GLU A 661 23.53 -12.97 10.80
N LEU A 662 22.89 -13.83 9.99
CA LEU A 662 23.23 -15.25 9.90
C LEU A 662 24.49 -15.51 9.04
N LEU A 663 24.94 -14.51 8.28
CA LEU A 663 26.20 -14.55 7.53
C LEU A 663 27.41 -14.16 8.39
N LYS A 664 27.20 -13.72 9.63
CA LYS A 664 28.31 -13.48 10.58
C LYS A 664 28.98 -14.80 10.93
N LYS A 665 30.29 -14.75 11.13
CA LYS A 665 31.12 -15.89 11.52
C LYS A 665 30.92 -16.23 13.00
N ASP A 666 30.91 -17.53 13.32
CA ASP A 666 30.76 -18.02 14.70
C ASP A 666 32.12 -18.22 15.38
N LYS A 667 32.44 -17.36 16.34
CA LYS A 667 33.67 -17.46 17.15
C LYS A 667 33.69 -18.67 18.08
N THR A 668 32.53 -19.24 18.39
CA THR A 668 32.39 -20.34 19.34
C THR A 668 32.49 -21.70 18.66
N ASP A 669 32.51 -21.73 17.33
CA ASP A 669 32.69 -22.98 16.58
C ASP A 669 34.14 -23.47 16.71
N PRO A 670 34.36 -24.74 17.08
CA PRO A 670 35.70 -25.30 17.27
C PRO A 670 36.60 -25.22 16.03
N GLU A 671 36.02 -25.12 14.82
CA GLU A 671 36.78 -24.98 13.57
C GLU A 671 37.18 -23.52 13.28
N CYS A 672 36.66 -22.56 14.04
CA CYS A 672 36.99 -21.14 13.91
C CYS A 672 38.13 -20.73 14.86
N GLY A 673 39.38 -21.01 14.46
CA GLY A 673 40.57 -20.52 15.18
C GLY A 673 40.85 -19.02 15.01
N ASP A 674 40.41 -18.43 13.89
CA ASP A 674 40.52 -16.99 13.57
C ASP A 674 39.29 -16.55 12.75
N LEU A 675 38.68 -15.42 13.14
CA LEU A 675 37.59 -14.79 12.40
C LEU A 675 37.98 -14.37 10.98
N ASN A 676 39.25 -14.07 10.72
CA ASN A 676 39.71 -13.71 9.38
C ASN A 676 39.95 -14.94 8.51
N SER A 677 40.00 -16.14 9.08
CA SER A 677 40.17 -17.37 8.34
C SER A 677 39.00 -17.58 7.36
N PRO A 678 39.27 -17.90 6.07
CA PRO A 678 38.23 -18.25 5.11
C PRO A 678 37.48 -19.53 5.49
N ASN A 679 38.05 -20.37 6.37
CA ASN A 679 37.45 -21.62 6.82
C ASN A 679 36.53 -21.46 8.03
N CYS A 680 36.49 -20.27 8.66
CA CYS A 680 35.60 -20.05 9.80
C CYS A 680 34.13 -20.01 9.33
N PRO A 681 33.27 -20.91 9.84
CA PRO A 681 31.90 -21.04 9.37
C PRO A 681 31.03 -19.85 9.80
N THR A 682 30.05 -19.54 8.97
CA THR A 682 28.96 -18.61 9.31
C THR A 682 27.96 -19.26 10.26
N LEU A 683 27.20 -18.45 11.01
CA LEU A 683 26.11 -18.93 11.88
C LEU A 683 25.11 -19.79 11.10
N ALA A 684 24.77 -19.42 9.86
CA ALA A 684 23.91 -20.21 8.99
C ALA A 684 24.48 -21.61 8.72
N GLN A 685 25.78 -21.72 8.44
CA GLN A 685 26.46 -23.00 8.24
C GLN A 685 26.51 -23.84 9.52
N VAL A 686 26.79 -23.22 10.67
CA VAL A 686 26.77 -23.91 11.97
C VAL A 686 25.37 -24.47 12.27
N LEU A 687 24.33 -23.67 12.07
CA LEU A 687 22.93 -24.09 12.23
C LEU A 687 22.58 -25.26 11.31
N GLY A 688 22.96 -25.18 10.02
CA GLY A 688 22.74 -26.26 9.06
C GLY A 688 23.42 -27.57 9.46
N ARG A 689 24.62 -27.52 10.07
CA ARG A 689 25.33 -28.71 10.55
C ARG A 689 24.71 -29.31 11.81
N ARG A 690 24.38 -28.47 12.79
CA ARG A 690 23.95 -28.92 14.12
C ARG A 690 22.48 -29.30 14.20
N ILE A 691 21.65 -29.01 13.20
CA ILE A 691 20.22 -29.33 13.27
C ILE A 691 19.92 -30.82 13.48
N ASN A 692 20.79 -31.70 12.99
CA ASN A 692 20.65 -33.14 13.22
C ASN A 692 20.73 -33.51 14.70
N GLU A 693 21.34 -32.69 15.55
CA GLU A 693 21.40 -32.90 16.99
C GLU A 693 20.03 -32.77 17.64
N VAL A 694 19.11 -31.99 17.06
CA VAL A 694 17.72 -31.86 17.56
C VAL A 694 17.01 -33.22 17.56
N LYS A 695 17.36 -34.14 16.66
CA LYS A 695 16.76 -35.49 16.62
C LYS A 695 17.02 -36.30 17.89
N LYS A 696 18.09 -35.99 18.63
CA LYS A 696 18.43 -36.70 19.87
C LYS A 696 17.34 -36.56 20.93
N ILE A 697 16.60 -35.45 20.96
CA ILE A 697 15.51 -35.23 21.91
C ILE A 697 14.25 -36.04 21.58
N LEU A 698 14.12 -36.53 20.33
CA LEU A 698 12.95 -37.30 19.91
C LEU A 698 12.88 -38.68 20.57
N VAL A 699 14.03 -39.27 20.88
CA VAL A 699 14.13 -40.58 21.55
C VAL A 699 13.49 -40.54 22.96
N PRO A 700 13.92 -39.67 23.89
CA PRO A 700 13.29 -39.62 25.22
C PRO A 700 11.80 -39.23 25.16
N LEU A 701 11.39 -38.33 24.25
CA LEU A 701 9.97 -38.00 24.07
C LEU A 701 9.17 -39.21 23.54
N GLY A 702 9.73 -39.94 22.57
CA GLY A 702 9.15 -41.16 22.02
C GLY A 702 9.04 -42.27 23.06
N ASN A 703 10.01 -42.41 23.95
CA ASN A 703 9.96 -43.35 25.07
C ASN A 703 8.82 -43.03 26.04
N THR A 704 8.54 -41.74 26.30
CA THR A 704 7.38 -41.35 27.12
C THR A 704 6.08 -41.80 26.47
N ILE A 705 5.91 -41.59 25.15
CA ILE A 705 4.73 -42.07 24.41
C ILE A 705 4.63 -43.59 24.44
N ALA A 706 5.70 -44.29 24.08
CA ALA A 706 5.71 -45.74 23.96
C ALA A 706 5.52 -46.46 25.29
N THR A 707 6.07 -45.90 26.38
CA THR A 707 6.16 -46.60 27.67
C THR A 707 5.21 -46.02 28.71
N LYS A 708 5.07 -44.70 28.85
CA LYS A 708 4.28 -44.12 29.96
C LYS A 708 2.82 -43.96 29.62
N TYR A 709 2.50 -43.55 28.39
CA TYR A 709 1.10 -43.45 27.97
C TYR A 709 0.48 -44.82 27.67
N ARG A 710 1.27 -45.85 27.30
CA ARG A 710 0.75 -47.20 26.98
C ARG A 710 0.75 -48.18 28.16
N ASN A 711 1.66 -48.03 29.13
CA ASN A 711 1.83 -49.02 30.21
C ASN A 711 0.83 -48.77 31.34
N GLN A 712 -0.37 -49.33 31.18
CA GLN A 712 -1.35 -49.45 32.26
C GLN A 712 -1.60 -50.94 32.52
N LYS A 713 -0.91 -51.51 33.52
CA LYS A 713 -1.18 -52.89 33.95
C LYS A 713 -2.56 -53.04 34.59
N ASP A 714 -3.09 -51.97 35.18
CA ASP A 714 -4.31 -51.98 36.00
C ASP A 714 -5.50 -51.24 35.35
N SER A 715 -5.41 -50.81 34.08
CA SER A 715 -6.56 -50.19 33.41
C SER A 715 -7.53 -51.22 32.85
N ALA A 716 -8.80 -50.84 32.76
CA ALA A 716 -9.86 -51.67 32.20
C ALA A 716 -9.61 -52.08 30.74
N VAL A 717 -8.73 -51.36 30.02
CA VAL A 717 -8.41 -51.61 28.61
C VAL A 717 -6.89 -51.53 28.39
N PRO A 718 -6.13 -52.61 28.66
CA PRO A 718 -4.68 -52.61 28.52
C PRO A 718 -4.23 -52.26 27.09
N GLY A 719 -3.21 -51.39 26.99
CA GLY A 719 -2.54 -51.03 25.74
C GLY A 719 -3.12 -49.83 24.98
N LEU A 720 -4.26 -49.29 25.40
CA LEU A 720 -4.71 -47.95 24.99
C LEU A 720 -4.07 -46.87 25.87
N ALA A 721 -3.90 -45.68 25.32
CA ALA A 721 -3.34 -44.55 26.04
C ALA A 721 -4.41 -43.67 26.69
N ALA A 722 -4.14 -43.13 27.86
CA ALA A 722 -4.91 -42.02 28.42
C ALA A 722 -4.13 -40.70 28.27
N GLY A 723 -4.82 -39.56 28.38
CA GLY A 723 -4.29 -38.28 27.95
C GLY A 723 -3.21 -37.65 28.82
N VAL A 724 -3.06 -38.08 30.09
CA VAL A 724 -2.24 -37.37 31.11
C VAL A 724 -1.39 -38.31 31.97
N ILE A 725 -0.15 -37.93 32.28
CA ILE A 725 0.71 -38.58 33.30
C ILE A 725 1.10 -37.56 34.40
N THR A 726 1.27 -38.01 35.65
CA THR A 726 1.69 -37.15 36.77
C THR A 726 3.18 -37.24 37.12
N LEU A 727 3.74 -36.16 37.66
CA LEU A 727 5.10 -36.01 38.17
C LEU A 727 5.08 -35.74 39.70
N PRO A 728 6.12 -36.14 40.47
CA PRO A 728 7.28 -36.97 40.09
C PRO A 728 6.92 -38.46 39.99
N GLY A 729 7.77 -39.27 39.35
CA GLY A 729 7.60 -40.74 39.29
C GLY A 729 6.87 -41.29 38.06
N MET A 730 6.08 -40.49 37.34
CA MET A 730 5.30 -40.94 36.16
C MET A 730 4.40 -42.15 36.48
N GLU A 731 3.70 -42.08 37.62
CA GLU A 731 2.98 -43.22 38.22
C GLU A 731 1.46 -43.17 38.01
N LYS A 732 0.84 -41.98 38.02
CA LYS A 732 -0.61 -41.84 37.88
C LYS A 732 -0.99 -41.38 36.48
N VAL A 733 -1.92 -42.10 35.87
CA VAL A 733 -2.62 -41.73 34.65
C VAL A 733 -4.08 -41.57 35.01
N ASP A 734 -4.59 -40.34 34.97
CA ASP A 734 -6.00 -40.04 35.23
C ASP A 734 -6.75 -39.90 33.89
N GLY A 735 -7.96 -40.48 33.82
CA GLY A 735 -8.87 -40.35 32.67
C GLY A 735 -9.06 -41.63 31.85
N ASP A 736 -10.21 -41.72 31.17
CA ASP A 736 -10.52 -42.79 30.23
C ASP A 736 -9.79 -42.56 28.89
N PRO A 737 -9.36 -43.61 28.18
CA PRO A 737 -8.78 -43.47 26.85
C PRO A 737 -9.76 -42.81 25.85
N GLU A 738 -9.35 -41.69 25.25
CA GLU A 738 -10.10 -41.01 24.18
C GLU A 738 -9.56 -41.37 22.79
N LEU A 739 -10.42 -41.26 21.76
CA LEU A 739 -10.01 -41.49 20.37
C LEU A 739 -8.87 -40.56 19.96
N MET A 740 -8.95 -39.28 20.33
CA MET A 740 -7.94 -38.28 19.99
C MET A 740 -6.56 -38.66 20.55
N ASP A 741 -6.50 -39.16 21.78
CA ASP A 741 -5.25 -39.60 22.40
C ASP A 741 -4.63 -40.77 21.64
N GLN A 742 -5.42 -41.76 21.22
CA GLN A 742 -4.90 -42.89 20.43
C GLN A 742 -4.32 -42.42 19.10
N LEU A 743 -5.01 -41.50 18.43
CA LEU A 743 -4.57 -40.96 17.14
C LEU A 743 -3.26 -40.18 17.28
N LEU A 744 -3.10 -39.44 18.39
CA LEU A 744 -1.90 -38.68 18.71
C LEU A 744 -0.74 -39.62 19.10
N VAL A 745 -0.97 -40.69 19.88
CA VAL A 745 0.04 -41.74 20.16
C VAL A 745 0.57 -42.32 18.87
N ILE A 746 -0.32 -42.83 18.01
CA ILE A 746 0.05 -43.49 16.76
C ILE A 746 0.88 -42.53 15.91
N GLU A 747 0.41 -41.29 15.77
CA GLU A 747 1.15 -40.29 15.00
C GLU A 747 2.52 -40.00 15.61
N GLY A 748 2.59 -39.67 16.91
CA GLY A 748 3.84 -39.32 17.57
C GLY A 748 4.89 -40.42 17.44
N LEU A 749 4.49 -41.68 17.62
CA LEU A 749 5.37 -42.84 17.46
C LEU A 749 5.85 -43.02 16.02
N LEU A 750 4.98 -42.82 15.02
CA LEU A 750 5.37 -42.88 13.61
C LEU A 750 6.32 -41.73 13.24
N GLU A 751 6.11 -40.53 13.79
CA GLU A 751 7.00 -39.37 13.55
C GLU A 751 8.39 -39.58 14.16
N VAL A 752 8.46 -40.17 15.36
CA VAL A 752 9.74 -40.58 15.99
C VAL A 752 10.39 -41.72 15.20
N TYR A 753 9.64 -42.74 14.80
CA TYR A 753 10.14 -43.81 13.95
C TYR A 753 10.74 -43.27 12.66
N ASP A 754 10.03 -42.39 11.95
CA ASP A 754 10.54 -41.85 10.69
C ASP A 754 11.85 -41.08 10.88
N SER A 755 12.02 -40.42 12.02
CA SER A 755 13.20 -39.62 12.33
C SER A 755 14.39 -40.42 12.86
N THR A 756 14.14 -41.51 13.60
CA THR A 756 15.16 -42.28 14.35
C THR A 756 15.42 -43.67 13.77
N LYS A 757 14.46 -44.21 13.01
CA LYS A 757 14.43 -45.58 12.47
C LYS A 757 14.48 -46.69 13.55
N ILE A 758 14.10 -46.38 14.79
CA ILE A 758 14.01 -47.37 15.88
C ILE A 758 12.67 -48.13 15.77
N GLU A 759 12.74 -49.40 15.39
CA GLU A 759 11.57 -50.26 15.09
C GLU A 759 10.55 -50.40 16.24
N THR A 760 10.99 -50.33 17.50
CA THR A 760 10.10 -50.45 18.67
C THR A 760 8.97 -49.40 18.66
N TYR A 761 9.22 -48.20 18.13
CA TYR A 761 8.18 -47.17 17.99
C TYR A 761 7.15 -47.54 16.93
N LEU A 762 7.57 -48.12 15.81
CA LEU A 762 6.65 -48.60 14.78
C LEU A 762 5.80 -49.75 15.31
N TRP A 763 6.39 -50.70 16.03
CA TRP A 763 5.64 -51.79 16.67
C TRP A 763 4.60 -51.26 17.65
N SER A 764 4.98 -50.27 18.46
CA SER A 764 4.05 -49.63 19.41
C SER A 764 2.90 -48.89 18.73
N ALA A 765 3.16 -48.23 17.59
CA ALA A 765 2.13 -47.60 16.78
C ALA A 765 1.15 -48.62 16.19
N LYS A 766 1.68 -49.75 15.66
CA LYS A 766 0.87 -50.87 15.13
C LYS A 766 -0.04 -51.45 16.20
N GLU A 767 0.50 -51.73 17.37
CA GLU A 767 -0.25 -52.32 18.47
C GLU A 767 -1.42 -51.40 18.91
N THR A 768 -1.16 -50.11 19.07
CA THR A 768 -2.19 -49.10 19.37
C THR A 768 -3.25 -49.04 18.27
N PHE A 769 -2.84 -49.05 17.00
CA PHE A 769 -3.76 -49.09 15.86
C PHE A 769 -4.68 -50.32 15.86
N PHE A 770 -4.13 -51.51 16.09
CA PHE A 770 -4.92 -52.76 16.11
C PHE A 770 -5.88 -52.81 17.29
N LEU A 771 -5.50 -52.30 18.47
CA LEU A 771 -6.40 -52.17 19.60
C LEU A 771 -7.55 -51.20 19.29
N LEU A 772 -7.26 -50.08 18.64
CA LEU A 772 -8.26 -49.10 18.23
C LEU A 772 -9.30 -49.67 17.25
N GLN A 773 -8.93 -50.65 16.40
CA GLN A 773 -9.89 -51.27 15.47
C GLN A 773 -11.09 -51.93 16.17
N LYS A 774 -10.97 -52.33 17.44
CA LYS A 774 -12.09 -52.90 18.23
C LYS A 774 -13.25 -51.92 18.41
N TYR A 775 -12.99 -50.63 18.28
CA TYR A 775 -13.97 -49.55 18.45
C TYR A 775 -14.55 -49.06 17.12
N TYR A 776 -14.11 -49.61 15.99
CA TYR A 776 -14.64 -49.21 14.69
C TYR A 776 -16.05 -49.76 14.49
N ASN A 777 -17.01 -48.87 14.23
CA ASN A 777 -18.39 -49.21 13.91
C ASN A 777 -18.63 -49.14 12.38
N PRO A 778 -18.86 -50.27 11.70
CA PRO A 778 -19.10 -50.31 10.26
C PRO A 778 -20.40 -49.61 9.82
N LYS A 779 -21.37 -49.42 10.72
CA LYS A 779 -22.65 -48.76 10.39
C LYS A 779 -22.50 -47.25 10.29
N THR A 780 -21.71 -46.66 11.19
CA THR A 780 -21.43 -45.21 11.21
C THR A 780 -20.17 -44.86 10.42
N ASN A 781 -19.38 -45.85 10.01
CA ASN A 781 -18.05 -45.69 9.42
C ASN A 781 -17.10 -44.85 10.32
N PHE A 782 -17.28 -44.92 11.65
CA PHE A 782 -16.56 -44.11 12.63
C PHE A 782 -16.08 -44.96 13.83
N PHE A 783 -15.22 -44.41 14.68
CA PHE A 783 -14.74 -45.10 15.89
C PHE A 783 -15.55 -44.63 17.11
N ASP A 784 -16.32 -45.55 17.69
CA ASP A 784 -17.22 -45.28 18.82
C ASP A 784 -16.49 -45.52 20.15
N MET A 785 -15.49 -44.68 20.46
CA MET A 785 -14.73 -44.74 21.73
C MET A 785 -15.32 -43.79 22.77
N ASP A 786 -15.25 -42.49 22.51
CA ASP A 786 -15.75 -41.38 23.35
C ASP A 786 -16.82 -40.53 22.64
N LEU A 787 -16.90 -40.63 21.31
CA LEU A 787 -17.85 -39.91 20.47
C LEU A 787 -18.68 -40.87 19.64
N LYS A 788 -19.96 -40.56 19.46
CA LYS A 788 -20.88 -41.32 18.58
C LYS A 788 -20.99 -40.76 17.17
N VAL A 789 -20.46 -39.55 16.94
CA VAL A 789 -20.54 -38.82 15.67
C VAL A 789 -19.20 -38.19 15.36
N ALA A 790 -18.86 -38.09 14.08
CA ALA A 790 -17.59 -37.55 13.63
C ALA A 790 -17.55 -36.02 13.74
N ASN A 791 -16.68 -35.53 14.62
CA ASN A 791 -16.32 -34.12 14.67
C ASN A 791 -15.27 -33.79 13.58
N VAL A 792 -15.36 -32.62 12.93
CA VAL A 792 -14.48 -32.23 11.81
C VAL A 792 -12.99 -32.27 12.17
N PRO A 793 -12.51 -31.57 13.23
CA PRO A 793 -11.14 -31.72 13.74
C PRO A 793 -10.68 -33.17 13.97
N VAL A 794 -11.52 -34.00 14.60
CA VAL A 794 -11.21 -35.42 14.87
C VAL A 794 -11.02 -36.18 13.56
N LEU A 795 -11.91 -35.97 12.58
CA LEU A 795 -11.82 -36.63 11.29
C LEU A 795 -10.55 -36.26 10.51
N ILE A 796 -10.15 -34.98 10.55
CA ILE A 796 -8.90 -34.52 9.94
C ILE A 796 -7.71 -35.19 10.60
N GLN A 797 -7.70 -35.28 11.94
CA GLN A 797 -6.66 -35.97 12.68
C GLN A 797 -6.63 -37.48 12.35
N MET A 798 -7.79 -38.13 12.23
CA MET A 798 -7.90 -39.54 11.80
C MET A 798 -7.29 -39.75 10.42
N LEU A 799 -7.70 -38.95 9.43
CA LEU A 799 -7.17 -39.02 8.07
C LEU A 799 -5.66 -38.86 8.06
N ARG A 800 -5.15 -37.88 8.81
CA ARG A 800 -3.71 -37.63 8.95
C ARG A 800 -2.98 -38.83 9.55
N THR A 801 -3.40 -39.30 10.73
CA THR A 801 -2.78 -40.42 11.44
C THR A 801 -2.83 -41.70 10.62
N PHE A 802 -3.99 -42.05 10.08
CA PHE A 802 -4.17 -43.32 9.37
C PHE A 802 -3.53 -43.34 7.99
N ARG A 803 -3.39 -42.19 7.32
CA ARG A 803 -2.55 -42.10 6.12
C ARG A 803 -1.08 -42.35 6.41
N LEU A 804 -0.57 -41.87 7.54
CA LEU A 804 0.80 -42.17 7.99
C LEU A 804 0.95 -43.66 8.35
N MET A 805 -0.10 -44.26 8.91
CA MET A 805 -0.09 -45.66 9.33
C MET A 805 -0.16 -46.64 8.15
N ALA A 806 -0.95 -46.33 7.12
CA ALA A 806 -1.29 -47.24 6.03
C ALA A 806 -0.09 -47.93 5.34
N PRO A 807 1.04 -47.25 5.04
CA PRO A 807 2.20 -47.89 4.42
C PRO A 807 2.85 -48.99 5.26
N HIS A 808 2.57 -49.04 6.56
CA HIS A 808 3.18 -49.97 7.50
C HIS A 808 2.31 -51.18 7.84
N LEU A 809 1.07 -51.22 7.33
CA LEU A 809 0.11 -52.30 7.57
C LEU A 809 0.27 -53.43 6.53
N PRO A 810 -0.18 -54.66 6.86
CA PRO A 810 -0.31 -55.72 5.86
C PRO A 810 -1.32 -55.33 4.77
N ASP A 811 -1.22 -55.97 3.61
CA ASP A 811 -1.94 -55.55 2.40
C ASP A 811 -3.47 -55.51 2.60
N THR A 812 -4.04 -56.50 3.28
CA THR A 812 -5.49 -56.60 3.53
C THR A 812 -6.00 -55.41 4.35
N GLU A 813 -5.37 -55.13 5.49
CA GLU A 813 -5.73 -54.02 6.37
C GLU A 813 -5.46 -52.68 5.71
N ARG A 814 -4.37 -52.58 4.93
CA ARG A 814 -4.05 -51.38 4.16
C ARG A 814 -5.15 -51.04 3.16
N ILE A 815 -5.65 -52.03 2.41
CA ILE A 815 -6.74 -51.83 1.43
C ILE A 815 -8.01 -51.33 2.15
N ILE A 816 -8.41 -52.01 3.23
CA ILE A 816 -9.58 -51.62 4.04
C ILE A 816 -9.43 -50.20 4.57
N LEU A 817 -8.25 -49.85 5.10
CA LEU A 817 -8.01 -48.51 5.61
C LEU A 817 -8.07 -47.45 4.51
N ILE A 818 -7.50 -47.73 3.32
CA ILE A 818 -7.56 -46.82 2.17
C ILE A 818 -9.02 -46.57 1.74
N GLU A 819 -9.88 -47.57 1.75
CA GLU A 819 -11.31 -47.38 1.45
C GLU A 819 -11.99 -46.47 2.48
N LYS A 820 -11.73 -46.67 3.78
CA LYS A 820 -12.24 -45.79 4.85
C LYS A 820 -11.75 -44.35 4.67
N LEU A 821 -10.47 -44.17 4.36
CA LEU A 821 -9.88 -42.85 4.10
C LEU A 821 -10.60 -42.12 2.95
N LYS A 822 -10.92 -42.82 1.85
CA LYS A 822 -11.67 -42.24 0.72
C LYS A 822 -13.06 -41.73 1.13
N ILE A 823 -13.78 -42.48 1.97
CA ILE A 823 -15.12 -42.10 2.47
C ILE A 823 -15.04 -40.82 3.31
N TRP A 824 -14.07 -40.76 4.22
CA TRP A 824 -13.85 -39.61 5.10
C TRP A 824 -13.40 -38.38 4.33
N GLU A 825 -12.51 -38.52 3.35
CA GLU A 825 -12.07 -37.42 2.48
C GLU A 825 -13.22 -36.84 1.67
N TYR A 826 -14.00 -37.70 1.03
CA TYR A 826 -15.15 -37.26 0.26
C TYR A 826 -16.19 -36.55 1.12
N SER A 827 -16.30 -36.92 2.41
CA SER A 827 -17.17 -36.22 3.37
C SER A 827 -16.68 -34.81 3.68
N LEU A 828 -15.36 -34.61 3.79
CA LEU A 828 -14.75 -33.29 4.00
C LEU A 828 -14.82 -32.39 2.76
N GLU A 829 -14.73 -32.94 1.55
CA GLU A 829 -14.88 -32.18 0.29
C GLU A 829 -16.20 -31.41 0.17
N LYS A 830 -17.21 -31.79 0.97
CA LYS A 830 -18.55 -31.19 0.97
C LYS A 830 -18.73 -30.05 1.98
N LEU A 831 -17.69 -29.69 2.74
CA LEU A 831 -17.72 -28.59 3.72
C LEU A 831 -17.64 -27.20 3.05
N GLN A 832 -18.51 -26.90 2.10
CA GLN A 832 -18.38 -25.71 1.22
C GLN A 832 -19.26 -24.53 1.56
#